data_AF-A0AAE1MR26-F1
#
_entry.id   AF-A0AAE1MR26-F1
#
_cell.length_a   1.000
_cell.length_b   1.000
_cell.length_c   1.000
_cell.angle_alpha   90.00
_cell.angle_beta   90.00
_cell.angle_gamma   90.00
#
_symmetry.space_group_name_H-M   'P 1'
#
loop_
_entity.id
_entity.type
_entity.pdbx_description
1 polymer ?
#
loop_
_entity_poly.entity_id
_entity_poly.type
_entity_poly.pdbx_seq_one_letter_code
_entity_poly.pdbx_strand_id
1 'polypeptide(L)'
;MHDLIQSMAFKIVRQQCKNPEGRSRLWNPDEIYDVLKRNLGTNAIEGICLDLSRIGDLQLSVDAFRKMGKLRFLKFYSLWHKRLGVVNLPSGLESFSNSLSYLRWDNFPSNTLPLPFCAEKLVELHMPNSHLEKLWDGVQNLVNLRTINLRQSKQLIELPDFCTAQNLERINLFACGSLCHIDPSILSLPRLSYLELSSCKKLQSLKMESQSKSLSSIHIIGCSSLKEFSFSSAKINCLQVRYTGVEILDFSIGHMEKLQTLELNCAPLKILPINEICCMRSLQQLFLDYCGGIIDKSKLYTLFDALLFLRIVSVRGACRLTELPNNVKHLSRLQCLRVSICKSLQSIPELPPSIEQLQAFKCSSLKTLQLTSHIESSLLPDEIKLGSTLCFPVNYLINLRELILGGCEQLYELPQLANSLSSLSSLDLKGSNVEILPCSLKHLLKLKYIYLSNCRRLRSLPELPPFIEHVDANGCISLEILSPSITSAPKLMFLFLNDCLKLENSSLSCVMESAYFSLKQSVYTKRGGAVCFPGRNVPKWFSFNQGIEASNYITIELPATTNNLVGFIFCSVLSHHPPGDLQCQLYYDGKARTCSEFRMTMNNLDSHNVFLWCDPDTFINFHKATDGHNMNYRPKVSFEFFVSKHREKFVDCVIEACGVCPIYASEYNNFIQQMELLDSNLGGQKETSQNVDENSFHGILKNVSVSLKRGKWGNFEGSIIPEWFTYRSSTINYAELQVSVRLTPNFDNLKGFMFCFVIPYFSSKERDQCHSTCKCIFYDRNDSLRGRDLSFFWEGTGWPLSGWHYSMVKLNSDNVFLWYDPLYCESILENVQKRLLGDDAEPELQFGFKFGHGLMGDYEFELSLGLSDGFKADNCLIKECGVRPIYDSEYTNFLQQHKLKVSISTKRHRNIDDDQHQLPSTKKLKESSIIQSIPLISWSDTSHDVNELQLMLSELKLEPRKNHIHQD
;
A
#
# COMPACT_ATOMS: atom_id res chain seq x y z
N MET A 1 -31.41 -10.54 -1.28
CA MET A 1 -32.46 -11.53 -0.96
C MET A 1 -31.97 -12.87 -1.50
N HIS A 2 -32.07 -13.95 -0.72
CA HIS A 2 -31.64 -15.27 -1.17
C HIS A 2 -32.53 -15.78 -2.32
N ASP A 3 -31.96 -16.46 -3.32
CA ASP A 3 -32.65 -16.84 -4.57
C ASP A 3 -33.86 -17.75 -4.32
N LEU A 4 -33.77 -18.66 -3.35
CA LEU A 4 -34.89 -19.53 -2.96
C LEU A 4 -36.11 -18.74 -2.45
N ILE A 5 -35.89 -17.68 -1.67
CA ILE A 5 -36.98 -16.84 -1.13
C ILE A 5 -37.64 -16.07 -2.29
N GLN A 6 -36.82 -15.54 -3.21
CA GLN A 6 -37.31 -14.86 -4.39
C GLN A 6 -38.15 -15.81 -5.28
N SER A 7 -37.67 -17.03 -5.51
CA SER A 7 -38.37 -18.07 -6.27
C SER A 7 -39.68 -18.49 -5.62
N MET A 8 -39.72 -18.63 -4.29
CA MET A 8 -40.95 -18.90 -3.54
C MET A 8 -41.98 -17.77 -3.72
N ALA A 9 -41.57 -16.51 -3.58
CA ALA A 9 -42.46 -15.36 -3.77
C ALA A 9 -43.06 -15.32 -5.19
N PHE A 10 -42.26 -15.67 -6.20
CA PHE A 10 -42.70 -15.77 -7.59
C PHE A 10 -43.71 -16.89 -7.82
N LYS A 11 -43.53 -18.06 -7.18
CA LYS A 11 -44.52 -19.14 -7.23
C LYS A 11 -45.86 -18.72 -6.63
N ILE A 12 -45.85 -18.01 -5.50
CA ILE A 12 -47.07 -17.51 -4.85
C ILE A 12 -47.86 -16.58 -5.77
N VAL A 13 -47.19 -15.65 -6.47
CA VAL A 13 -47.90 -14.75 -7.41
C VAL A 13 -48.46 -15.51 -8.62
N ARG A 14 -47.74 -16.53 -9.13
CA ARG A 14 -48.25 -17.38 -10.23
C ARG A 14 -49.48 -18.21 -9.83
N GLN A 15 -49.68 -18.49 -8.56
CA GLN A 15 -50.88 -19.19 -8.07
C GLN A 15 -52.13 -18.30 -8.05
N GLN A 16 -51.99 -16.96 -8.12
CA GLN A 16 -53.14 -16.04 -8.12
C GLN A 16 -54.00 -16.17 -9.38
N CYS A 17 -53.35 -16.32 -10.54
CA CYS A 17 -54.02 -16.49 -11.82
C CYS A 17 -53.10 -17.20 -12.82
N LYS A 18 -53.66 -18.11 -13.62
CA LYS A 18 -52.91 -18.79 -14.69
C LYS A 18 -52.39 -17.80 -15.72
N ASN A 19 -53.20 -16.83 -16.11
CA ASN A 19 -52.81 -15.85 -17.11
C ASN A 19 -52.03 -14.69 -16.47
N PRO A 20 -50.95 -14.18 -17.10
CA PRO A 20 -50.16 -13.08 -16.57
C PRO A 20 -50.99 -11.82 -16.28
N GLU A 21 -51.92 -11.45 -17.16
CA GLU A 21 -52.69 -10.20 -17.06
C GLU A 21 -53.62 -10.13 -15.83
N GLY A 22 -53.91 -11.26 -15.19
CA GLY A 22 -54.72 -11.34 -13.97
C GLY A 22 -53.92 -11.37 -12.66
N ARG A 23 -52.58 -11.25 -12.71
CA ARG A 23 -51.71 -11.34 -11.53
C ARG A 23 -51.38 -9.97 -10.95
N SER A 24 -51.15 -9.92 -9.64
CA SER A 24 -50.77 -8.66 -8.95
C SER A 24 -49.40 -8.12 -9.33
N ARG A 25 -48.44 -8.98 -9.69
CA ARG A 25 -47.06 -8.58 -9.98
C ARG A 25 -46.53 -9.33 -11.20
N LEU A 26 -45.81 -8.61 -12.06
CA LEU A 26 -45.15 -9.14 -13.24
C LEU A 26 -43.64 -8.89 -13.17
N TRP A 27 -42.84 -9.93 -13.41
CA TRP A 27 -41.37 -9.86 -13.43
C TRP A 27 -40.71 -10.67 -14.55
N ASN A 28 -41.44 -11.61 -15.18
CA ASN A 28 -40.90 -12.39 -16.30
C ASN A 28 -40.90 -11.49 -17.56
N PRO A 29 -39.73 -11.25 -18.19
CA PRO A 29 -39.64 -10.30 -19.31
C PRO A 29 -40.51 -10.67 -20.51
N ASP A 30 -40.62 -11.95 -20.87
CA ASP A 30 -41.41 -12.42 -22.01
C ASP A 30 -42.91 -12.26 -21.73
N GLU A 31 -43.37 -12.63 -20.53
CA GLU A 31 -44.76 -12.44 -20.11
C GLU A 31 -45.14 -10.94 -20.09
N ILE A 32 -44.25 -10.08 -19.59
CA ILE A 32 -44.46 -8.62 -19.59
C ILE A 32 -44.49 -8.08 -21.03
N TYR A 33 -43.57 -8.52 -21.88
CA TYR A 33 -43.50 -8.11 -23.28
C TYR A 33 -44.82 -8.38 -24.00
N ASP A 34 -45.37 -9.59 -23.87
CA ASP A 34 -46.64 -9.95 -24.49
C ASP A 34 -47.83 -9.17 -23.92
N VAL A 35 -47.90 -9.00 -22.59
CA VAL A 35 -48.98 -8.23 -21.94
C VAL A 35 -48.98 -6.77 -22.42
N LEU A 36 -47.80 -6.14 -22.49
CA LEU A 36 -47.68 -4.74 -22.90
C LEU A 36 -47.87 -4.56 -24.41
N LYS A 37 -47.25 -5.41 -25.25
CA LYS A 37 -47.36 -5.32 -26.71
C LYS A 37 -48.78 -5.54 -27.23
N ARG A 38 -49.55 -6.41 -26.57
CA ARG A 38 -50.95 -6.72 -26.94
C ARG A 38 -51.98 -5.91 -26.14
N ASN A 39 -51.54 -4.97 -25.30
CA ASN A 39 -52.38 -4.14 -24.44
C ASN A 39 -53.40 -4.94 -23.59
N LEU A 40 -52.94 -6.04 -22.99
CA LEU A 40 -53.74 -6.97 -22.18
C LEU A 40 -53.80 -6.60 -20.69
N GLY A 41 -53.15 -5.49 -20.29
CA GLY A 41 -53.11 -5.05 -18.90
C GLY A 41 -54.48 -4.92 -18.25
N THR A 42 -54.58 -5.29 -16.96
CA THR A 42 -55.81 -5.16 -16.17
C THR A 42 -55.56 -4.47 -14.84
N ASN A 43 -56.66 -4.11 -14.14
CA ASN A 43 -56.64 -3.54 -12.80
C ASN A 43 -56.12 -4.51 -11.72
N ALA A 44 -55.88 -5.78 -12.04
CA ALA A 44 -55.24 -6.71 -11.12
C ALA A 44 -53.75 -6.36 -10.93
N ILE A 45 -53.09 -5.79 -11.94
CA ILE A 45 -51.65 -5.53 -11.94
C ILE A 45 -51.33 -4.32 -11.05
N GLU A 46 -50.54 -4.56 -10.01
CA GLU A 46 -50.06 -3.53 -9.09
C GLU A 46 -48.57 -3.23 -9.25
N GLY A 47 -47.80 -4.16 -9.82
CA GLY A 47 -46.35 -4.01 -9.99
C GLY A 47 -45.80 -4.65 -11.26
N ILE A 48 -44.94 -3.92 -11.97
CA ILE A 48 -44.22 -4.41 -13.15
C ILE A 48 -42.73 -4.13 -12.97
N CYS A 49 -41.91 -5.16 -13.13
CA CYS A 49 -40.46 -5.07 -13.11
C CYS A 49 -39.88 -5.73 -14.37
N LEU A 50 -39.41 -4.92 -15.31
CA LEU A 50 -38.92 -5.35 -16.61
C LEU A 50 -37.44 -5.00 -16.76
N ASP A 51 -36.64 -6.01 -17.05
CA ASP A 51 -35.26 -5.84 -17.50
C ASP A 51 -35.25 -5.69 -19.02
N LEU A 52 -35.02 -4.47 -19.49
CA LEU A 52 -35.00 -4.10 -20.90
C LEU A 52 -33.86 -4.79 -21.68
N SER A 53 -32.83 -5.28 -21.01
CA SER A 53 -31.73 -6.02 -21.65
C SER A 53 -32.10 -7.46 -22.03
N ARG A 54 -33.27 -7.94 -21.60
CA ARG A 54 -33.74 -9.31 -21.80
C ARG A 54 -34.85 -9.43 -22.85
N ILE A 55 -35.26 -8.32 -23.46
CA ILE A 55 -36.30 -8.28 -24.48
C ILE A 55 -35.79 -7.62 -25.76
N GLY A 56 -36.44 -7.90 -26.89
CA GLY A 56 -36.27 -7.12 -28.11
C GLY A 56 -36.97 -5.75 -28.03
N ASP A 57 -37.00 -5.02 -29.14
CA ASP A 57 -37.67 -3.72 -29.21
C ASP A 57 -39.17 -3.86 -28.88
N LEU A 58 -39.66 -2.95 -28.04
CA LEU A 58 -41.02 -2.93 -27.53
C LEU A 58 -41.71 -1.63 -27.95
N GLN A 59 -42.71 -1.75 -28.81
CA GLN A 59 -43.57 -0.62 -29.18
C GLN A 59 -44.81 -0.63 -28.29
N LEU A 60 -44.98 0.41 -27.49
CA LEU A 60 -46.16 0.55 -26.62
C LEU A 60 -47.24 1.35 -27.34
N SER A 61 -48.50 0.93 -27.15
CA SER A 61 -49.67 1.72 -27.56
C SER A 61 -49.89 2.89 -26.60
N VAL A 62 -50.55 3.94 -27.08
CA VAL A 62 -50.92 5.14 -26.30
C VAL A 62 -51.66 4.79 -25.00
N ASP A 63 -52.53 3.78 -25.05
CA ASP A 63 -53.38 3.34 -23.94
C ASP A 63 -52.78 2.18 -23.12
N ALA A 64 -51.48 1.88 -23.26
CA ALA A 64 -50.86 0.64 -22.71
C ALA A 64 -51.05 0.47 -21.19
N PHE A 65 -51.12 1.57 -20.44
CA PHE A 65 -51.32 1.56 -18.98
C PHE A 65 -52.73 1.96 -18.54
N ARG A 66 -53.62 2.32 -19.48
CA ARG A 66 -54.96 2.87 -19.20
C ARG A 66 -55.82 1.94 -18.34
N LYS A 67 -55.74 0.63 -18.58
CA LYS A 67 -56.50 -0.40 -17.86
C LYS A 67 -55.87 -0.84 -16.53
N MET A 68 -54.70 -0.33 -16.17
CA MET A 68 -53.92 -0.71 -14.98
C MET A 68 -54.03 0.34 -13.85
N GLY A 69 -55.24 0.74 -13.48
CA GLY A 69 -55.49 1.84 -12.53
C GLY A 69 -55.02 1.60 -11.08
N LYS A 70 -54.64 0.36 -10.73
CA LYS A 70 -54.03 0.00 -9.44
C LYS A 70 -52.50 -0.13 -9.50
N LEU A 71 -51.85 0.21 -10.62
CA LEU A 71 -50.40 0.13 -10.74
C LEU A 71 -49.73 1.10 -9.76
N ARG A 72 -48.87 0.57 -8.89
CA ARG A 72 -48.13 1.32 -7.86
C ARG A 72 -46.61 1.28 -8.08
N PHE A 73 -46.11 0.20 -8.68
CA PHE A 73 -44.69 -0.02 -8.90
C PHE A 73 -44.43 -0.27 -10.39
N LEU A 74 -43.69 0.62 -11.03
CA LEU A 74 -43.24 0.44 -12.42
C LEU A 74 -41.72 0.59 -12.47
N LYS A 75 -41.03 -0.46 -12.92
CA LYS A 75 -39.56 -0.48 -12.99
C LYS A 75 -39.11 -1.08 -14.32
N PHE A 76 -38.78 -0.22 -15.27
CA PHE A 76 -38.07 -0.58 -16.49
C PHE A 76 -36.61 -0.17 -16.33
N TYR A 77 -35.70 -1.14 -16.36
CA TYR A 77 -34.28 -0.90 -16.10
C TYR A 77 -33.40 -1.72 -17.03
N SER A 78 -32.12 -1.35 -17.11
CA SER A 78 -31.12 -2.11 -17.88
C SER A 78 -29.87 -2.38 -17.05
N LEU A 79 -29.34 -3.59 -17.15
CA LEU A 79 -28.03 -3.96 -16.61
C LEU A 79 -26.94 -3.52 -17.58
N TRP A 80 -25.92 -2.83 -17.07
CA TRP A 80 -24.82 -2.31 -17.89
C TRP A 80 -24.14 -3.47 -18.66
N HIS A 81 -23.73 -3.23 -19.90
CA HIS A 81 -23.02 -4.16 -20.82
C HIS A 81 -23.83 -5.11 -21.72
N LYS A 82 -25.16 -4.96 -21.85
CA LYS A 82 -25.98 -5.73 -22.81
C LYS A 82 -26.71 -4.84 -23.83
N ARG A 83 -27.04 -5.39 -25.01
CA ARG A 83 -27.84 -4.72 -26.05
C ARG A 83 -29.20 -4.34 -25.44
N LEU A 84 -29.56 -3.06 -25.54
CA LEU A 84 -30.83 -2.53 -25.04
C LEU A 84 -31.97 -2.90 -26.01
N GLY A 85 -33.04 -3.51 -25.50
CA GLY A 85 -34.34 -3.46 -26.17
C GLY A 85 -34.89 -2.04 -26.05
N VAL A 86 -35.13 -1.39 -27.19
CA VAL A 86 -35.61 0.00 -27.21
C VAL A 86 -37.12 0.02 -26.99
N VAL A 87 -37.59 0.83 -26.03
CA VAL A 87 -39.03 1.06 -25.86
C VAL A 87 -39.41 2.29 -26.68
N ASN A 88 -40.30 2.10 -27.67
CA ASN A 88 -40.75 3.15 -28.56
C ASN A 88 -42.17 3.61 -28.19
N LEU A 89 -42.36 4.93 -28.14
CA LEU A 89 -43.63 5.62 -27.89
C LEU A 89 -44.04 6.48 -29.10
N PRO A 90 -44.40 5.89 -30.26
CA PRO A 90 -44.60 6.62 -31.51
C PRO A 90 -45.74 7.65 -31.46
N SER A 91 -46.71 7.48 -30.56
CA SER A 91 -47.84 8.40 -30.39
C SER A 91 -47.92 8.94 -28.94
N GLY A 92 -46.83 8.84 -28.17
CA GLY A 92 -46.81 9.18 -26.75
C GLY A 92 -47.56 8.18 -25.86
N LEU A 93 -47.78 8.57 -24.60
CA LEU A 93 -48.60 7.84 -23.62
C LEU A 93 -49.80 8.70 -23.24
N GLU A 94 -50.97 8.09 -23.07
CA GLU A 94 -52.17 8.81 -22.62
C GLU A 94 -52.06 9.21 -21.15
N SER A 95 -51.80 8.24 -20.27
CA SER A 95 -51.78 8.45 -18.82
C SER A 95 -51.00 7.36 -18.07
N PHE A 96 -50.63 7.69 -16.84
CA PHE A 96 -50.16 6.74 -15.84
C PHE A 96 -51.22 6.53 -14.75
N SER A 97 -51.08 5.45 -13.98
CA SER A 97 -51.90 5.24 -12.79
C SER A 97 -51.62 6.30 -11.73
N ASN A 98 -52.67 6.94 -11.20
CA ASN A 98 -52.59 7.87 -10.07
C ASN A 98 -52.20 7.19 -8.74
N SER A 99 -52.07 5.85 -8.74
CA SER A 99 -51.61 5.07 -7.59
C SER A 99 -50.10 4.83 -7.57
N LEU A 100 -49.35 5.31 -8.58
CA LEU A 100 -47.89 5.11 -8.67
C LEU A 100 -47.17 5.69 -7.46
N SER A 101 -46.41 4.83 -6.77
CA SER A 101 -45.51 5.19 -5.67
C SER A 101 -44.03 5.04 -6.03
N TYR A 102 -43.71 4.17 -6.99
CA TYR A 102 -42.35 3.98 -7.51
C TYR A 102 -42.39 3.95 -9.03
N LEU A 103 -41.64 4.85 -9.65
CA LEU A 103 -41.48 4.91 -11.10
C LEU A 103 -39.99 4.93 -11.45
N ARG A 104 -39.51 3.84 -12.04
CA ARG A 104 -38.21 3.79 -12.70
C ARG A 104 -38.37 3.46 -14.18
N TRP A 105 -37.77 4.28 -15.03
CA TRP A 105 -37.75 4.06 -16.47
C TRP A 105 -36.43 4.55 -17.07
N ASP A 106 -35.48 3.63 -17.22
CA ASP A 106 -34.18 3.93 -17.84
C ASP A 106 -34.37 4.17 -19.35
N ASN A 107 -33.72 5.21 -19.90
CA ASN A 107 -33.84 5.62 -21.31
C ASN A 107 -35.28 5.94 -21.73
N PHE A 108 -35.99 6.73 -20.91
CA PHE A 108 -37.36 7.14 -21.25
C PHE A 108 -37.37 7.92 -22.59
N PRO A 109 -38.21 7.52 -23.57
CA PRO A 109 -38.07 7.96 -24.95
C PRO A 109 -38.75 9.31 -25.24
N SER A 110 -39.70 9.74 -24.41
CA SER A 110 -40.41 11.01 -24.62
C SER A 110 -39.69 12.19 -23.95
N ASN A 111 -39.97 13.39 -24.44
CA ASN A 111 -39.42 14.64 -23.93
C ASN A 111 -40.09 15.17 -22.64
N THR A 112 -41.28 14.67 -22.29
CA THR A 112 -42.00 14.99 -21.05
C THR A 112 -42.90 13.81 -20.63
N LEU A 113 -43.33 13.79 -19.36
CA LEU A 113 -44.35 12.86 -18.87
C LEU A 113 -45.75 13.27 -19.37
N PRO A 114 -46.69 12.31 -19.51
CA PRO A 114 -48.01 12.58 -20.07
C PRO A 114 -48.80 13.61 -19.23
N LEU A 115 -49.58 14.47 -19.89
CA LEU A 115 -50.33 15.57 -19.26
C LEU A 115 -51.19 15.17 -18.04
N PRO A 116 -51.95 14.05 -18.04
CA PRO A 116 -52.75 13.65 -16.87
C PRO A 116 -51.92 12.96 -15.76
N PHE A 117 -50.61 13.20 -15.70
CA PHE A 117 -49.75 12.65 -14.65
C PHE A 117 -50.05 13.25 -13.27
N CYS A 118 -50.14 12.40 -12.25
CA CYS A 118 -50.36 12.78 -10.86
C CYS A 118 -49.26 12.22 -9.96
N ALA A 119 -48.50 13.11 -9.31
CA ALA A 119 -47.38 12.75 -8.44
C ALA A 119 -47.74 12.55 -6.96
N GLU A 120 -49.02 12.69 -6.56
CA GLU A 120 -49.43 12.74 -5.15
C GLU A 120 -48.94 11.56 -4.30
N LYS A 121 -48.99 10.35 -4.85
CA LYS A 121 -48.55 9.11 -4.17
C LYS A 121 -47.12 8.72 -4.49
N LEU A 122 -46.43 9.47 -5.35
CA LEU A 122 -45.09 9.14 -5.83
C LEU A 122 -44.07 9.36 -4.71
N VAL A 123 -43.28 8.33 -4.42
CA VAL A 123 -42.21 8.35 -3.41
C VAL A 123 -40.84 8.42 -4.08
N GLU A 124 -40.65 7.67 -5.17
CA GLU A 124 -39.39 7.65 -5.91
C GLU A 124 -39.61 7.73 -7.42
N LEU A 125 -38.81 8.61 -8.05
CA LEU A 125 -38.77 8.81 -9.49
C LEU A 125 -37.35 8.63 -10.01
N HIS A 126 -37.13 7.65 -10.89
CA HIS A 126 -35.83 7.35 -11.50
C HIS A 126 -35.97 7.28 -13.02
N MET A 127 -35.45 8.25 -13.75
CA MET A 127 -35.48 8.29 -15.21
C MET A 127 -34.10 8.59 -15.79
N PRO A 128 -33.09 7.74 -15.53
CA PRO A 128 -31.73 7.99 -15.99
C PRO A 128 -31.61 7.82 -17.52
N ASN A 129 -30.71 8.57 -18.14
CA ASN A 129 -30.41 8.55 -19.58
C ASN A 129 -31.63 8.88 -20.46
N SER A 130 -32.56 9.67 -19.97
CA SER A 130 -33.82 9.95 -20.69
C SER A 130 -33.67 11.07 -21.73
N HIS A 131 -34.60 11.08 -22.69
CA HIS A 131 -34.77 12.17 -23.66
C HIS A 131 -35.63 13.32 -23.12
N LEU A 132 -35.85 13.36 -21.80
CA LEU A 132 -36.62 14.41 -21.14
C LEU A 132 -35.97 15.78 -21.37
N GLU A 133 -36.77 16.73 -21.84
CA GLU A 133 -36.47 18.16 -21.86
C GLU A 133 -37.06 18.85 -20.62
N LYS A 134 -38.21 18.35 -20.16
CA LYS A 134 -38.92 18.73 -18.93
C LYS A 134 -39.50 17.48 -18.27
N LEU A 135 -39.73 17.51 -16.96
CA LEU A 135 -40.37 16.39 -16.26
C LEU A 135 -41.88 16.27 -16.55
N TRP A 136 -42.65 17.31 -16.25
CA TRP A 136 -44.11 17.40 -16.45
C TRP A 136 -44.56 18.85 -16.48
N ASP A 137 -45.74 19.10 -17.04
CA ASP A 137 -46.41 20.40 -17.03
C ASP A 137 -47.44 20.52 -15.88
N GLY A 138 -47.67 21.76 -15.44
CA GLY A 138 -48.61 22.07 -14.36
C GLY A 138 -48.04 21.86 -12.94
N VAL A 139 -48.82 22.27 -11.95
CA VAL A 139 -48.47 22.15 -10.52
C VAL A 139 -48.83 20.75 -10.02
N GLN A 140 -47.90 20.11 -9.34
CA GLN A 140 -48.06 18.76 -8.79
C GLN A 140 -48.05 18.77 -7.25
N ASN A 141 -48.79 17.84 -6.65
CA ASN A 141 -48.68 17.56 -5.22
C ASN A 141 -47.52 16.58 -4.99
N LEU A 142 -46.44 17.03 -4.34
CA LEU A 142 -45.20 16.26 -4.15
C LEU A 142 -44.98 15.85 -2.69
N VAL A 143 -46.06 15.80 -1.88
CA VAL A 143 -45.96 15.58 -0.43
C VAL A 143 -45.26 14.28 -0.05
N ASN A 144 -45.34 13.23 -0.87
CA ASN A 144 -44.74 11.92 -0.59
C ASN A 144 -43.36 11.70 -1.23
N LEU A 145 -42.94 12.60 -2.13
CA LEU A 145 -41.75 12.41 -2.95
C LEU A 145 -40.48 12.54 -2.09
N ARG A 146 -39.61 11.54 -2.19
CA ARG A 146 -38.34 11.46 -1.42
C ARG A 146 -37.10 11.45 -2.29
N THR A 147 -37.17 10.83 -3.46
CA THR A 147 -36.00 10.67 -4.34
C THR A 147 -36.33 10.98 -5.79
N ILE A 148 -35.47 11.78 -6.42
CA ILE A 148 -35.48 12.05 -7.86
C ILE A 148 -34.10 11.71 -8.43
N ASN A 149 -34.07 10.93 -9.50
CA ASN A 149 -32.85 10.58 -10.21
C ASN A 149 -33.04 10.71 -11.72
N LEU A 150 -32.45 11.74 -12.32
CA LEU A 150 -32.50 12.04 -13.75
C LEU A 150 -31.12 12.00 -14.38
N ARG A 151 -30.14 11.32 -13.77
CA ARG A 151 -28.75 11.30 -14.25
C ARG A 151 -28.66 11.05 -15.75
N GLN A 152 -27.75 11.74 -16.41
CA GLN A 152 -27.44 11.61 -17.84
C GLN A 152 -28.62 11.94 -18.77
N SER A 153 -29.67 12.61 -18.28
CA SER A 153 -30.72 13.18 -19.12
C SER A 153 -30.19 14.45 -19.78
N LYS A 154 -29.40 14.25 -20.85
CA LYS A 154 -28.59 15.31 -21.48
C LYS A 154 -29.43 16.42 -22.12
N GLN A 155 -30.69 16.15 -22.42
CA GLN A 155 -31.63 17.09 -23.03
C GLN A 155 -32.43 17.89 -22.00
N LEU A 156 -32.35 17.56 -20.71
CA LEU A 156 -33.13 18.22 -19.66
C LEU A 156 -32.74 19.69 -19.55
N ILE A 157 -33.71 20.59 -19.78
CA ILE A 157 -33.54 22.04 -19.83
C ILE A 157 -33.92 22.68 -18.50
N GLU A 158 -35.06 22.25 -17.94
CA GLU A 158 -35.65 22.81 -16.73
C GLU A 158 -36.17 21.73 -15.78
N LEU A 159 -36.26 22.09 -14.50
CA LEU A 159 -36.87 21.28 -13.45
C LEU A 159 -38.21 21.90 -13.04
N PRO A 160 -39.17 21.10 -12.58
CA PRO A 160 -40.41 21.62 -12.01
C PRO A 160 -40.14 22.28 -10.66
N ASP A 161 -41.10 23.07 -10.20
CA ASP A 161 -41.08 23.62 -8.85
C ASP A 161 -41.21 22.50 -7.80
N PHE A 162 -40.26 22.45 -6.87
CA PHE A 162 -40.21 21.49 -5.78
C PHE A 162 -40.61 22.08 -4.42
N CYS A 163 -41.09 23.33 -4.33
CA CYS A 163 -41.47 23.97 -3.07
C CYS A 163 -42.45 23.15 -2.21
N THR A 164 -43.33 22.37 -2.83
CA THR A 164 -44.30 21.51 -2.13
C THR A 164 -43.72 20.16 -1.68
N ALA A 165 -42.52 19.81 -2.11
CA ALA A 165 -41.86 18.52 -1.86
C ALA A 165 -41.15 18.48 -0.49
N GLN A 166 -41.92 18.64 0.59
CA GLN A 166 -41.42 18.74 1.98
C GLN A 166 -40.67 17.49 2.47
N ASN A 167 -40.87 16.34 1.80
CA ASN A 167 -40.23 15.07 2.11
C ASN A 167 -39.07 14.71 1.17
N LEU A 168 -38.68 15.61 0.25
CA LEU A 168 -37.62 15.32 -0.71
C LEU A 168 -36.25 15.25 -0.02
N GLU A 169 -35.59 14.09 -0.12
CA GLU A 169 -34.35 13.77 0.58
C GLU A 169 -33.13 13.77 -0.36
N ARG A 170 -33.30 13.38 -1.63
CA ARG A 170 -32.20 13.19 -2.59
C ARG A 170 -32.59 13.59 -4.02
N ILE A 171 -31.72 14.36 -4.67
CA ILE A 171 -31.84 14.72 -6.09
C ILE A 171 -30.53 14.37 -6.81
N ASN A 172 -30.61 13.60 -7.89
CA ASN A 172 -29.47 13.27 -8.74
C ASN A 172 -29.67 13.75 -10.18
N LEU A 173 -28.85 14.71 -10.60
CA LEU A 173 -28.82 15.33 -11.92
C LEU A 173 -27.44 15.19 -12.58
N PHE A 174 -26.66 14.20 -12.16
CA PHE A 174 -25.32 13.95 -12.71
C PHE A 174 -25.34 13.95 -14.24
N ALA A 175 -24.49 14.76 -14.86
CA ALA A 175 -24.34 14.87 -16.31
C ALA A 175 -25.62 15.26 -17.09
N CYS A 176 -26.52 16.04 -16.48
CA CYS A 176 -27.62 16.73 -17.18
C CYS A 176 -27.05 17.94 -17.96
N GLY A 177 -26.49 17.66 -19.13
CA GLY A 177 -25.67 18.62 -19.88
C GLY A 177 -26.39 19.87 -20.40
N SER A 178 -27.72 19.84 -20.56
CA SER A 178 -28.51 20.99 -21.05
C SER A 178 -29.14 21.84 -19.95
N LEU A 179 -29.04 21.42 -18.68
CA LEU A 179 -29.66 22.12 -17.55
C LEU A 179 -28.95 23.47 -17.33
N CYS A 180 -29.70 24.56 -17.47
CA CYS A 180 -29.14 25.92 -17.41
C CYS A 180 -29.29 26.57 -16.02
N HIS A 181 -30.40 26.28 -15.32
CA HIS A 181 -30.76 26.91 -14.07
C HIS A 181 -31.34 25.88 -13.09
N ILE A 182 -31.18 26.17 -11.80
CA ILE A 182 -31.79 25.43 -10.69
C ILE A 182 -32.45 26.49 -9.82
N ASP A 183 -33.72 26.26 -9.48
CA ASP A 183 -34.44 27.16 -8.61
C ASP A 183 -33.81 27.18 -7.19
N PRO A 184 -33.49 28.36 -6.62
CA PRO A 184 -32.90 28.47 -5.29
C PRO A 184 -33.69 27.77 -4.17
N SER A 185 -35.03 27.65 -4.31
CA SER A 185 -35.90 26.98 -3.34
C SER A 185 -35.50 25.53 -3.08
N ILE A 186 -34.93 24.83 -4.07
CA ILE A 186 -34.47 23.44 -3.95
C ILE A 186 -33.43 23.30 -2.83
N LEU A 187 -32.55 24.29 -2.69
CA LEU A 187 -31.48 24.29 -1.69
C LEU A 187 -31.99 24.52 -0.26
N SER A 188 -33.18 25.12 -0.14
CA SER A 188 -33.86 25.46 1.11
C SER A 188 -34.86 24.38 1.57
N LEU A 189 -35.02 23.28 0.83
CA LEU A 189 -35.94 22.20 1.18
C LEU A 189 -35.56 21.55 2.53
N PRO A 190 -36.52 21.33 3.46
CA PRO A 190 -36.22 21.03 4.86
C PRO A 190 -35.62 19.64 5.11
N ARG A 191 -35.77 18.70 4.16
CA ARG A 191 -35.28 17.32 4.27
C ARG A 191 -34.24 16.95 3.22
N LEU A 192 -33.91 17.86 2.29
CA LEU A 192 -32.96 17.57 1.21
C LEU A 192 -31.57 17.41 1.80
N SER A 193 -31.03 16.19 1.73
CA SER A 193 -29.72 15.82 2.29
C SER A 193 -28.63 15.69 1.22
N TYR A 194 -29.01 15.35 -0.01
CA TYR A 194 -28.09 15.04 -1.10
C TYR A 194 -28.52 15.71 -2.41
N LEU A 195 -27.60 16.44 -3.03
CA LEU A 195 -27.78 17.06 -4.34
C LEU A 195 -26.56 16.82 -5.23
N GLU A 196 -26.77 16.15 -6.36
CA GLU A 196 -25.73 15.84 -7.35
C GLU A 196 -25.96 16.60 -8.65
N LEU A 197 -25.02 17.47 -9.01
CA LEU A 197 -25.03 18.35 -10.18
C LEU A 197 -23.76 18.21 -11.03
N SER A 198 -22.87 17.27 -10.71
CA SER A 198 -21.59 17.15 -11.39
C SER A 198 -21.79 16.95 -12.90
N SER A 199 -20.95 17.59 -13.70
CA SER A 199 -21.00 17.59 -15.16
C SER A 199 -22.28 18.21 -15.78
N CYS A 200 -23.02 19.06 -15.05
CA CYS A 200 -24.05 19.94 -15.60
C CYS A 200 -23.39 21.12 -16.34
N LYS A 201 -22.94 20.88 -17.58
CA LYS A 201 -22.05 21.78 -18.32
C LYS A 201 -22.64 23.15 -18.67
N LYS A 202 -23.97 23.28 -18.80
CA LYS A 202 -24.65 24.56 -19.11
C LYS A 202 -25.16 25.31 -17.88
N LEU A 203 -25.06 24.75 -16.67
CA LEU A 203 -25.53 25.39 -15.45
C LEU A 203 -24.77 26.70 -15.22
N GLN A 204 -25.47 27.83 -15.17
CA GLN A 204 -24.84 29.16 -15.15
C GLN A 204 -24.64 29.73 -13.75
N SER A 205 -25.62 29.54 -12.87
CA SER A 205 -25.62 30.11 -11.52
C SER A 205 -26.25 29.15 -10.54
N LEU A 206 -25.71 29.12 -9.32
CA LEU A 206 -26.31 28.42 -8.19
C LEU A 206 -26.17 29.32 -6.95
N LYS A 207 -27.23 30.07 -6.66
CA LYS A 207 -27.29 31.01 -5.54
C LYS A 207 -28.30 30.53 -4.51
N MET A 208 -28.01 30.80 -3.25
CA MET A 208 -28.88 30.44 -2.15
C MET A 208 -29.13 31.69 -1.30
N GLU A 209 -30.38 31.85 -0.83
CA GLU A 209 -30.80 33.05 -0.10
C GLU A 209 -30.65 32.91 1.42
N SER A 210 -30.58 31.68 1.93
CA SER A 210 -30.48 31.40 3.37
C SER A 210 -29.75 30.09 3.62
N GLN A 211 -29.09 29.97 4.78
CA GLN A 211 -28.35 28.77 5.14
C GLN A 211 -29.19 27.48 5.13
N SER A 212 -28.73 26.44 4.44
CA SER A 212 -29.41 25.15 4.42
C SER A 212 -29.25 24.41 5.76
N LYS A 213 -30.38 23.95 6.30
CA LYS A 213 -30.44 23.17 7.56
C LYS A 213 -30.37 21.66 7.34
N SER A 214 -30.52 21.19 6.10
CA SER A 214 -30.69 19.78 5.76
C SER A 214 -29.56 19.21 4.92
N LEU A 215 -28.99 19.98 3.98
CA LEU A 215 -28.02 19.50 3.01
C LEU A 215 -26.73 19.06 3.69
N SER A 216 -26.42 17.76 3.62
CA SER A 216 -25.16 17.20 4.12
C SER A 216 -24.16 16.90 3.01
N SER A 217 -24.62 16.83 1.75
CA SER A 217 -23.78 16.50 0.59
C SER A 217 -24.28 17.24 -0.66
N ILE A 218 -23.36 17.97 -1.30
CA ILE A 218 -23.57 18.62 -2.60
C ILE A 218 -22.36 18.35 -3.49
N HIS A 219 -22.60 17.97 -4.74
CA HIS A 219 -21.56 17.66 -5.72
C HIS A 219 -21.75 18.52 -6.98
N ILE A 220 -20.75 19.35 -7.31
CA ILE A 220 -20.80 20.29 -8.45
C ILE A 220 -19.57 20.19 -9.36
N ILE A 221 -18.96 18.99 -9.44
CA ILE A 221 -17.68 18.79 -10.12
C ILE A 221 -17.89 18.83 -11.65
N GLY A 222 -17.08 19.60 -12.38
CA GLY A 222 -17.15 19.66 -13.85
C GLY A 222 -18.28 20.53 -14.42
N CYS A 223 -18.86 21.42 -13.60
CA CYS A 223 -19.83 22.44 -14.05
C CYS A 223 -19.11 23.62 -14.73
N SER A 224 -18.67 23.44 -15.97
CA SER A 224 -17.77 24.38 -16.66
C SER A 224 -18.36 25.76 -16.96
N SER A 225 -19.68 25.91 -17.04
CA SER A 225 -20.34 27.21 -17.29
C SER A 225 -20.84 27.91 -16.01
N LEU A 226 -20.64 27.29 -14.84
CA LEU A 226 -21.12 27.84 -13.56
C LEU A 226 -20.27 29.03 -13.16
N LYS A 227 -20.80 30.25 -13.31
CA LYS A 227 -20.07 31.50 -13.04
C LYS A 227 -20.22 32.01 -11.61
N GLU A 228 -21.40 31.80 -11.02
CA GLU A 228 -21.73 32.32 -9.69
C GLU A 228 -22.16 31.18 -8.78
N PHE A 229 -21.51 31.07 -7.63
CA PHE A 229 -21.80 30.05 -6.63
C PHE A 229 -21.89 30.68 -5.23
N SER A 230 -23.08 30.63 -4.63
CA SER A 230 -23.33 31.04 -3.24
C SER A 230 -23.95 29.88 -2.47
N PHE A 231 -23.30 29.47 -1.38
CA PHE A 231 -23.68 28.27 -0.64
C PHE A 231 -23.27 28.32 0.85
N SER A 232 -24.11 27.77 1.72
CA SER A 232 -23.81 27.53 3.12
C SER A 232 -24.69 26.41 3.67
N SER A 233 -24.14 25.57 4.54
CA SER A 233 -24.91 24.54 5.22
C SER A 233 -24.39 24.31 6.64
N ALA A 234 -25.33 24.10 7.56
CA ALA A 234 -25.02 23.75 8.95
C ALA A 234 -24.62 22.28 9.15
N LYS A 235 -24.77 21.43 8.11
CA LYS A 235 -24.53 19.97 8.19
C LYS A 235 -23.38 19.46 7.32
N ILE A 236 -22.93 20.24 6.34
CA ILE A 236 -21.90 19.79 5.40
C ILE A 236 -20.52 19.70 6.07
N ASN A 237 -19.78 18.64 5.76
CA ASN A 237 -18.42 18.41 6.26
C ASN A 237 -17.35 18.47 5.15
N CYS A 238 -17.74 18.33 3.89
CA CYS A 238 -16.86 18.35 2.73
C CYS A 238 -17.53 19.11 1.58
N LEU A 239 -16.85 20.14 1.07
CA LEU A 239 -17.30 20.91 -0.09
C LEU A 239 -16.21 20.88 -1.17
N GLN A 240 -16.55 20.33 -2.34
CA GLN A 240 -15.66 20.25 -3.49
C GLN A 240 -16.23 21.04 -4.67
N VAL A 241 -15.55 22.12 -5.02
CA VAL A 241 -15.84 22.97 -6.17
C VAL A 241 -14.70 22.82 -7.17
N ARG A 242 -14.78 21.79 -8.01
CA ARG A 242 -13.69 21.42 -8.93
C ARG A 242 -14.08 21.47 -10.39
N TYR A 243 -13.13 21.90 -11.23
CA TYR A 243 -13.30 21.94 -12.69
C TYR A 243 -14.55 22.76 -13.09
N THR A 244 -14.80 23.85 -12.37
CA THR A 244 -15.94 24.75 -12.58
C THR A 244 -15.49 26.07 -13.22
N GLY A 245 -16.44 26.79 -13.80
CA GLY A 245 -16.22 28.13 -14.36
C GLY A 245 -16.41 29.27 -13.36
N VAL A 246 -16.33 29.01 -12.05
CA VAL A 246 -16.79 29.94 -11.01
C VAL A 246 -15.89 31.18 -10.96
N GLU A 247 -16.48 32.34 -11.22
CA GLU A 247 -15.86 33.66 -11.15
C GLU A 247 -16.13 34.35 -9.81
N ILE A 248 -17.35 34.16 -9.27
CA ILE A 248 -17.84 34.77 -8.02
C ILE A 248 -18.22 33.63 -7.06
N LEU A 249 -17.53 33.59 -5.92
CA LEU A 249 -17.73 32.64 -4.84
C LEU A 249 -18.17 33.38 -3.58
N ASP A 250 -19.27 32.94 -2.99
CA ASP A 250 -19.87 33.56 -1.81
C ASP A 250 -20.29 32.52 -0.75
N PHE A 251 -19.91 32.79 0.50
CA PHE A 251 -20.23 31.98 1.67
C PHE A 251 -20.88 32.80 2.80
N SER A 252 -21.24 34.06 2.56
CA SER A 252 -21.68 34.99 3.61
C SER A 252 -23.06 34.68 4.20
N ILE A 253 -23.84 33.85 3.51
CA ILE A 253 -25.23 33.50 3.87
C ILE A 253 -25.38 32.57 5.10
N GLY A 254 -24.28 32.12 5.71
CA GLY A 254 -24.29 31.42 6.99
C GLY A 254 -22.97 30.75 7.36
N HIS A 255 -22.76 30.44 8.64
CA HIS A 255 -21.51 29.86 9.13
C HIS A 255 -21.41 28.35 8.90
N MET A 256 -20.32 27.90 8.27
CA MET A 256 -20.07 26.48 7.96
C MET A 256 -19.18 25.80 9.01
N GLU A 257 -19.58 25.85 10.29
CA GLU A 257 -18.74 25.44 11.42
C GLU A 257 -18.34 23.96 11.42
N LYS A 258 -19.11 23.08 10.76
CA LYS A 258 -18.83 21.64 10.67
C LYS A 258 -17.96 21.26 9.47
N LEU A 259 -17.61 22.22 8.60
CA LEU A 259 -16.81 21.95 7.42
C LEU A 259 -15.40 21.53 7.82
N GLN A 260 -14.99 20.34 7.39
CA GLN A 260 -13.66 19.78 7.63
C GLN A 260 -12.80 19.83 6.38
N THR A 261 -13.39 19.75 5.19
CA THR A 261 -12.68 19.75 3.90
C THR A 261 -13.27 20.80 2.96
N LEU A 262 -12.41 21.69 2.47
CA LEU A 262 -12.73 22.65 1.42
C LEU A 262 -11.76 22.48 0.26
N GLU A 263 -12.29 22.12 -0.91
CA GLU A 263 -11.51 21.97 -2.14
C GLU A 263 -12.04 22.90 -3.21
N LEU A 264 -11.21 23.88 -3.58
CA LEU A 264 -11.49 24.87 -4.62
C LEU A 264 -10.50 24.66 -5.77
N ASN A 265 -11.03 24.29 -6.93
CA ASN A 265 -10.31 24.26 -8.20
C ASN A 265 -11.09 25.07 -9.25
N CYS A 266 -10.91 26.39 -9.17
CA CYS A 266 -11.64 27.41 -9.92
C CYS A 266 -10.64 28.38 -10.57
N ALA A 267 -10.14 28.02 -11.76
CA ALA A 267 -9.19 28.86 -12.49
C ALA A 267 -9.67 30.30 -12.81
N PRO A 268 -10.96 30.57 -13.14
CA PRO A 268 -11.42 31.92 -13.45
C PRO A 268 -11.86 32.74 -12.23
N LEU A 269 -11.65 32.24 -11.01
CA LEU A 269 -12.07 32.91 -9.79
C LEU A 269 -11.44 34.31 -9.71
N LYS A 270 -12.25 35.34 -9.40
CA LYS A 270 -11.81 36.74 -9.31
C LYS A 270 -11.42 37.18 -7.90
N ILE A 271 -12.18 36.73 -6.90
CA ILE A 271 -11.97 37.07 -5.48
C ILE A 271 -12.18 35.79 -4.66
N LEU A 272 -11.33 35.59 -3.65
CA LEU A 272 -11.50 34.53 -2.66
C LEU A 272 -12.18 35.13 -1.41
N PRO A 273 -13.29 34.55 -0.91
CA PRO A 273 -13.98 35.01 0.31
C PRO A 273 -13.19 34.61 1.57
N ILE A 274 -12.09 35.31 1.84
CA ILE A 274 -11.14 34.96 2.91
C ILE A 274 -11.78 35.06 4.28
N ASN A 275 -12.51 36.15 4.54
CA ASN A 275 -13.08 36.41 5.85
C ASN A 275 -14.09 35.31 6.25
N GLU A 276 -14.88 34.85 5.28
CA GLU A 276 -15.85 33.78 5.46
C GLU A 276 -15.15 32.43 5.64
N ILE A 277 -14.10 32.14 4.86
CA ILE A 277 -13.29 30.92 5.03
C ILE A 277 -12.62 30.91 6.40
N CYS A 278 -12.12 32.04 6.89
CA CYS A 278 -11.53 32.18 8.23
C CYS A 278 -12.52 31.81 9.34
N CYS A 279 -13.83 31.93 9.15
CA CYS A 279 -14.83 31.51 10.12
C CYS A 279 -15.02 29.98 10.20
N MET A 280 -14.44 29.19 9.28
CA MET A 280 -14.57 27.72 9.23
C MET A 280 -13.62 27.03 10.22
N ARG A 281 -13.82 27.23 11.52
CA ARG A 281 -12.87 26.82 12.59
C ARG A 281 -12.58 25.32 12.64
N SER A 282 -13.46 24.46 12.15
CA SER A 282 -13.26 23.01 12.11
C SER A 282 -12.49 22.51 10.87
N LEU A 283 -12.02 23.41 10.00
CA LEU A 283 -11.38 23.04 8.75
C LEU A 283 -10.05 22.32 9.01
N GLN A 284 -9.93 21.10 8.51
CA GLN A 284 -8.75 20.25 8.61
C GLN A 284 -8.01 20.14 7.28
N GLN A 285 -8.71 20.26 6.16
CA GLN A 285 -8.15 20.10 4.83
C GLN A 285 -8.56 21.27 3.94
N LEU A 286 -7.57 21.96 3.40
CA LEU A 286 -7.74 23.11 2.51
C LEU A 286 -6.98 22.87 1.20
N PHE A 287 -7.70 22.77 0.10
CA PHE A 287 -7.14 22.62 -1.23
C PHE A 287 -7.51 23.84 -2.09
N LEU A 288 -6.49 24.59 -2.52
CA LEU A 288 -6.58 25.79 -3.34
C LEU A 288 -5.82 25.56 -4.64
N ASP A 289 -6.43 24.80 -5.54
CA ASP A 289 -5.80 24.35 -6.78
C ASP A 289 -6.19 25.27 -7.95
N TYR A 290 -5.21 25.72 -8.72
CA TYR A 290 -5.37 26.62 -9.86
C TYR A 290 -6.08 27.96 -9.57
N CYS A 291 -6.20 28.37 -8.29
CA CYS A 291 -6.71 29.69 -7.86
C CYS A 291 -5.65 30.82 -8.01
N GLY A 292 -4.66 30.64 -8.89
CA GLY A 292 -3.38 31.35 -8.80
C GLY A 292 -3.36 32.83 -9.14
N GLY A 293 -4.38 33.32 -9.82
CA GLY A 293 -4.56 34.76 -10.07
C GLY A 293 -4.89 35.55 -8.80
N ILE A 294 -5.31 34.88 -7.72
CA ILE A 294 -5.77 35.55 -6.50
C ILE A 294 -4.84 35.26 -5.32
N ILE A 295 -4.36 34.03 -5.15
CA ILE A 295 -3.60 33.64 -3.96
C ILE A 295 -2.21 34.30 -3.92
N ASP A 296 -1.95 35.04 -2.84
CA ASP A 296 -0.68 35.66 -2.50
C ASP A 296 -0.30 35.38 -1.03
N LYS A 297 0.88 35.84 -0.60
CA LYS A 297 1.40 35.65 0.75
C LYS A 297 0.47 36.20 1.84
N SER A 298 -0.12 37.38 1.63
CA SER A 298 -0.99 38.05 2.63
C SER A 298 -2.29 37.28 2.83
N LYS A 299 -2.90 36.79 1.75
CA LYS A 299 -4.12 35.98 1.84
C LYS A 299 -3.89 34.67 2.58
N LEU A 300 -2.78 33.99 2.28
CA LEU A 300 -2.41 32.77 3.02
C LEU A 300 -2.09 33.07 4.48
N TYR A 301 -1.45 34.20 4.78
CA TYR A 301 -1.17 34.61 6.16
C TYR A 301 -2.48 34.69 6.97
N THR A 302 -3.49 35.41 6.45
CA THR A 302 -4.80 35.55 7.12
C THR A 302 -5.50 34.20 7.30
N LEU A 303 -5.43 33.31 6.30
CA LEU A 303 -6.02 31.97 6.40
C LEU A 303 -5.32 31.13 7.47
N PHE A 304 -3.99 31.09 7.50
CA PHE A 304 -3.24 30.29 8.46
C PHE A 304 -3.36 30.81 9.89
N ASP A 305 -3.51 32.12 10.08
CA ASP A 305 -3.74 32.72 11.40
C ASP A 305 -5.12 32.31 11.98
N ALA A 306 -6.13 32.21 11.11
CA ALA A 306 -7.49 31.88 11.53
C ALA A 306 -7.79 30.38 11.66
N LEU A 307 -7.06 29.52 10.92
CA LEU A 307 -7.39 28.10 10.71
C LEU A 307 -6.36 27.15 11.37
N LEU A 308 -6.24 27.22 12.68
CA LEU A 308 -5.23 26.47 13.45
C LEU A 308 -5.42 24.94 13.48
N PHE A 309 -6.58 24.44 13.03
CA PHE A 309 -6.90 23.01 12.99
C PHE A 309 -6.50 22.31 11.68
N LEU A 310 -5.88 23.04 10.74
CA LEU A 310 -5.42 22.50 9.47
C LEU A 310 -4.40 21.38 9.66
N ARG A 311 -4.65 20.26 8.96
CA ARG A 311 -3.79 19.08 8.84
C ARG A 311 -3.20 18.95 7.45
N ILE A 312 -3.97 19.31 6.42
CA ILE A 312 -3.56 19.21 5.02
C ILE A 312 -3.81 20.54 4.34
N VAL A 313 -2.77 21.11 3.73
CA VAL A 313 -2.86 22.30 2.89
C VAL A 313 -2.29 21.97 1.52
N SER A 314 -3.09 22.15 0.47
CA SER A 314 -2.65 22.10 -0.92
C SER A 314 -2.86 23.44 -1.59
N VAL A 315 -1.83 23.95 -2.23
CA VAL A 315 -1.88 25.15 -3.08
C VAL A 315 -1.23 24.77 -4.41
N ARG A 316 -2.02 24.64 -5.47
CA ARG A 316 -1.50 24.27 -6.79
C ARG A 316 -1.64 25.41 -7.78
N GLY A 317 -0.62 25.65 -8.60
CA GLY A 317 -0.71 26.61 -9.70
C GLY A 317 -0.83 28.07 -9.25
N ALA A 318 -0.38 28.42 -8.03
CA ALA A 318 -0.44 29.79 -7.53
C ALA A 318 0.65 30.67 -8.16
N CYS A 319 0.34 31.30 -9.29
CA CYS A 319 1.31 32.07 -10.07
C CYS A 319 1.71 33.42 -9.45
N ARG A 320 0.94 33.99 -8.52
CA ARG A 320 1.30 35.22 -7.77
C ARG A 320 2.00 34.96 -6.44
N LEU A 321 2.05 33.71 -5.99
CA LEU A 321 2.66 33.35 -4.72
C LEU A 321 4.19 33.34 -4.88
N THR A 322 4.85 34.40 -4.41
CA THR A 322 6.32 34.51 -4.43
C THR A 322 6.98 33.86 -3.21
N GLU A 323 6.31 33.88 -2.06
CA GLU A 323 6.79 33.29 -0.82
C GLU A 323 5.61 32.79 0.00
N LEU A 324 5.79 31.69 0.74
CA LEU A 324 4.82 31.27 1.75
C LEU A 324 4.93 32.17 3.00
N PRO A 325 3.82 32.37 3.74
CA PRO A 325 3.84 33.18 4.95
C PRO A 325 4.49 32.46 6.13
N ASN A 326 5.23 33.21 6.96
CA ASN A 326 6.02 32.64 8.06
C ASN A 326 5.17 32.08 9.21
N ASN A 327 3.89 32.47 9.32
CA ASN A 327 2.99 31.94 10.34
C ASN A 327 2.54 30.50 10.08
N VAL A 328 2.93 29.89 8.95
CA VAL A 328 2.74 28.45 8.69
C VAL A 328 3.33 27.59 9.82
N LYS A 329 4.42 28.03 10.45
CA LYS A 329 5.03 27.36 11.61
C LYS A 329 4.14 27.27 12.85
N HIS A 330 3.09 28.09 12.93
CA HIS A 330 2.14 28.07 14.05
C HIS A 330 1.03 27.03 13.85
N LEU A 331 0.92 26.41 12.66
CA LEU A 331 -0.03 25.34 12.38
C LEU A 331 0.45 24.01 13.00
N SER A 332 0.35 23.89 14.33
CA SER A 332 0.88 22.75 15.11
C SER A 332 0.31 21.39 14.72
N ARG A 333 -0.81 21.34 13.98
CA ARG A 333 -1.45 20.10 13.49
C ARG A 333 -1.16 19.80 12.03
N LEU A 334 -0.42 20.65 11.32
CA LEU A 334 -0.17 20.51 9.89
C LEU A 334 0.76 19.32 9.61
N GLN A 335 0.24 18.29 8.95
CA GLN A 335 0.96 17.06 8.60
C GLN A 335 1.41 17.07 7.13
N CYS A 336 0.64 17.69 6.24
CA CYS A 336 0.91 17.67 4.81
C CYS A 336 0.80 19.06 4.21
N LEU A 337 1.89 19.54 3.60
CA LEU A 337 1.95 20.78 2.86
C LEU A 337 2.33 20.49 1.40
N ARG A 338 1.40 20.73 0.47
CA ARG A 338 1.61 20.58 -0.97
C ARG A 338 1.52 21.93 -1.65
N VAL A 339 2.61 22.38 -2.24
CA VAL A 339 2.69 23.64 -3.01
C VAL A 339 3.27 23.33 -4.38
N SER A 340 2.43 22.96 -5.34
CA SER A 340 2.88 22.44 -6.64
C SER A 340 2.57 23.37 -7.80
N ILE A 341 3.43 23.44 -8.82
CA ILE A 341 3.24 24.27 -10.02
C ILE A 341 3.14 25.78 -9.67
N CYS A 342 3.64 26.19 -8.50
CA CYS A 342 3.72 27.60 -8.11
C CYS A 342 5.00 28.21 -8.68
N LYS A 343 4.99 28.51 -9.99
CA LYS A 343 6.19 28.88 -10.76
C LYS A 343 6.94 30.10 -10.23
N SER A 344 6.28 31.00 -9.50
CA SER A 344 6.86 32.22 -8.94
C SER A 344 7.37 32.07 -7.51
N LEU A 345 7.11 30.93 -6.86
CA LEU A 345 7.50 30.69 -5.47
C LEU A 345 9.02 30.59 -5.38
N GLN A 346 9.64 31.43 -4.54
CA GLN A 346 11.09 31.56 -4.39
C GLN A 346 11.60 30.95 -3.09
N SER A 347 10.79 30.94 -2.04
CA SER A 347 11.20 30.45 -0.72
C SER A 347 10.07 29.71 0.01
N ILE A 348 10.46 28.70 0.79
CA ILE A 348 9.62 28.04 1.80
C ILE A 348 10.19 28.40 3.19
N PRO A 349 9.41 29.07 4.05
CA PRO A 349 9.85 29.48 5.38
C PRO A 349 9.87 28.29 6.34
N GLU A 350 10.28 28.56 7.58
CA GLU A 350 10.20 27.65 8.71
C GLU A 350 8.81 26.96 8.81
N LEU A 351 8.80 25.63 8.96
CA LEU A 351 7.60 24.77 9.01
C LEU A 351 7.37 24.17 10.40
N PRO A 352 6.14 23.80 10.78
CA PRO A 352 5.88 23.19 12.09
C PRO A 352 6.47 21.77 12.17
N PRO A 353 6.93 21.32 13.36
CA PRO A 353 7.55 20.00 13.56
C PRO A 353 6.59 18.81 13.36
N SER A 354 5.29 19.06 13.25
CA SER A 354 4.27 18.06 12.93
C SER A 354 4.20 17.69 11.45
N ILE A 355 4.92 18.40 10.57
CA ILE A 355 4.96 18.09 9.14
C ILE A 355 5.53 16.68 8.92
N GLU A 356 4.78 15.87 8.19
CA GLU A 356 5.13 14.52 7.74
C GLU A 356 5.44 14.49 6.23
N GLN A 357 4.79 15.36 5.45
CA GLN A 357 4.95 15.43 3.99
C GLN A 357 5.09 16.88 3.52
N LEU A 358 6.17 17.17 2.77
CA LEU A 358 6.38 18.44 2.08
C LEU A 358 6.55 18.20 0.58
N GLN A 359 5.68 18.80 -0.23
CA GLN A 359 5.73 18.64 -1.69
C GLN A 359 5.73 20.02 -2.38
N ALA A 360 6.85 20.38 -3.02
CA ALA A 360 7.01 21.59 -3.83
C ALA A 360 7.26 21.28 -5.33
N PHE A 361 6.47 20.39 -5.92
CA PHE A 361 6.71 19.89 -7.28
C PHE A 361 6.51 20.97 -8.36
N LYS A 362 7.44 21.11 -9.31
CA LYS A 362 7.43 22.07 -10.42
C LYS A 362 7.32 23.54 -9.98
N CYS A 363 7.92 23.88 -8.84
CA CYS A 363 8.13 25.26 -8.40
C CYS A 363 9.43 25.80 -8.98
N SER A 364 9.43 26.15 -10.27
CA SER A 364 10.63 26.44 -11.05
C SER A 364 11.51 27.58 -10.52
N SER A 365 10.93 28.56 -9.80
CA SER A 365 11.68 29.68 -9.21
C SER A 365 12.15 29.44 -7.77
N LEU A 366 11.91 28.25 -7.20
CA LEU A 366 12.23 27.96 -5.81
C LEU A 366 13.75 27.92 -5.64
N LYS A 367 14.25 28.77 -4.73
CA LYS A 367 15.69 28.95 -4.45
C LYS A 367 16.06 28.48 -3.05
N THR A 368 15.25 28.83 -2.04
CA THR A 368 15.60 28.64 -0.64
C THR A 368 14.56 27.83 0.13
N LEU A 369 15.06 27.01 1.07
CA LEU A 369 14.27 26.12 1.92
C LEU A 369 14.78 26.24 3.36
N GLN A 370 13.90 26.59 4.30
CA GLN A 370 14.23 26.61 5.73
C GLN A 370 13.78 25.31 6.40
N LEU A 371 14.68 24.32 6.42
CA LEU A 371 14.44 22.99 7.03
C LEU A 371 15.04 22.87 8.45
N THR A 372 15.73 23.90 8.94
CA THR A 372 16.36 23.96 10.27
C THR A 372 15.74 25.10 11.08
N SER A 373 15.71 24.99 12.42
CA SER A 373 15.27 26.08 13.27
C SER A 373 16.35 27.14 13.40
N HIS A 374 15.96 28.42 13.40
CA HIS A 374 16.83 29.57 13.70
C HIS A 374 17.10 29.73 15.20
N ILE A 375 17.14 28.65 15.97
CA ILE A 375 17.57 28.73 17.38
C ILE A 375 19.10 28.83 17.36
N GLU A 376 19.61 29.96 16.86
CA GLU A 376 20.95 30.43 17.16
C GLU A 376 20.98 30.80 18.65
N SER A 377 21.98 30.25 19.32
CA SER A 377 22.36 30.50 20.70
C SER A 377 22.12 31.94 21.15
N SER A 378 21.18 32.13 22.08
CA SER A 378 21.22 33.26 23.01
C SER A 378 22.38 33.04 23.99
N LEU A 379 23.62 33.13 23.51
CA LEU A 379 24.80 33.28 24.37
C LEU A 379 25.27 34.72 24.25
N LEU A 380 25.41 35.36 25.40
CA LEU A 380 25.92 36.71 25.55
C LEU A 380 27.31 36.83 24.87
N PRO A 381 27.68 38.00 24.31
CA PRO A 381 28.96 38.18 23.62
C PRO A 381 30.23 37.91 24.47
N ASP A 382 30.10 37.79 25.79
CA ASP A 382 31.25 37.76 26.70
C ASP A 382 31.81 36.35 27.00
N GLU A 383 31.24 35.26 26.48
CA GLU A 383 31.77 33.90 26.70
C GLU A 383 32.53 33.30 25.50
N ILE A 384 32.81 34.07 24.44
CA ILE A 384 33.64 33.62 23.32
C ILE A 384 35.14 33.82 23.64
N LYS A 385 35.61 33.18 24.71
CA LYS A 385 37.03 33.00 25.02
C LYS A 385 37.28 31.67 25.74
N LEU A 386 36.80 30.56 25.18
CA LEU A 386 37.43 29.24 25.36
C LEU A 386 37.03 28.35 24.16
N GLY A 387 37.95 27.48 23.75
CA GLY A 387 38.00 26.87 22.42
C GLY A 387 36.73 26.17 21.91
N SER A 388 36.59 26.25 20.60
CA SER A 388 35.67 25.53 19.71
C SER A 388 35.34 24.09 20.12
N THR A 389 34.04 23.77 20.28
CA THR A 389 33.26 22.66 19.69
C THR A 389 32.02 22.40 20.55
N LEU A 390 30.92 21.95 19.92
CA LEU A 390 29.61 21.56 20.49
C LEU A 390 28.50 22.64 20.47
N CYS A 391 28.09 23.04 19.26
CA CYS A 391 26.67 23.36 19.04
C CYS A 391 25.96 22.05 18.67
N PHE A 392 25.09 21.54 19.55
CA PHE A 392 24.27 20.35 19.26
C PHE A 392 23.21 20.71 18.21
N PRO A 393 23.05 19.96 17.10
CA PRO A 393 21.95 20.19 16.17
C PRO A 393 20.63 19.84 16.85
N VAL A 394 19.73 20.82 16.98
CA VAL A 394 18.38 20.59 17.50
C VAL A 394 17.59 19.80 16.45
N ASN A 395 17.05 18.63 16.84
CA ASN A 395 16.20 17.80 15.99
C ASN A 395 14.93 18.57 15.59
N TYR A 396 14.87 19.09 14.36
CA TYR A 396 13.80 19.94 13.85
C TYR A 396 13.17 19.30 12.61
N LEU A 397 11.85 19.04 12.62
CA LEU A 397 11.12 18.23 11.61
C LEU A 397 11.37 16.69 11.67
N ILE A 398 11.47 16.13 12.88
CA ILE A 398 11.65 14.68 13.11
C ILE A 398 10.57 13.77 12.52
N ASN A 399 9.41 14.33 12.17
CA ASN A 399 8.28 13.59 11.62
C ASN A 399 8.26 13.58 10.08
N LEU A 400 9.09 14.39 9.41
CA LEU A 400 9.10 14.48 7.95
C LEU A 400 9.53 13.14 7.35
N ARG A 401 8.64 12.50 6.59
CA ARG A 401 8.85 11.22 5.89
C ARG A 401 9.12 11.43 4.41
N GLU A 402 8.45 12.41 3.79
CA GLU A 402 8.55 12.66 2.36
C GLU A 402 8.90 14.11 2.05
N LEU A 403 9.98 14.32 1.29
CA LEU A 403 10.39 15.61 0.75
C LEU A 403 10.42 15.53 -0.78
N ILE A 404 9.46 16.17 -1.45
CA ILE A 404 9.32 16.16 -2.91
C ILE A 404 9.53 17.57 -3.46
N LEU A 405 10.63 17.80 -4.18
CA LEU A 405 11.05 19.08 -4.76
C LEU A 405 11.37 18.93 -6.26
N GLY A 406 10.89 17.88 -6.91
CA GLY A 406 11.13 17.66 -8.35
C GLY A 406 10.65 18.84 -9.20
N GLY A 407 11.44 19.25 -10.20
CA GLY A 407 11.17 20.36 -11.11
C GLY A 407 11.43 21.75 -10.54
N CYS A 408 12.18 21.86 -9.43
CA CYS A 408 12.65 23.14 -8.89
C CYS A 408 13.96 23.56 -9.58
N GLU A 409 13.85 24.22 -10.73
CA GLU A 409 14.98 24.55 -11.61
C GLU A 409 15.96 25.59 -11.02
N GLN A 410 15.55 26.40 -10.05
CA GLN A 410 16.43 27.38 -9.39
C GLN A 410 16.99 26.88 -8.04
N LEU A 411 16.73 25.63 -7.68
CA LEU A 411 17.28 25.00 -6.49
C LEU A 411 18.65 24.39 -6.82
N TYR A 412 19.71 25.03 -6.31
CA TYR A 412 21.11 24.62 -6.55
C TYR A 412 21.74 23.84 -5.40
N GLU A 413 21.23 24.04 -4.19
CA GLU A 413 21.73 23.42 -2.97
C GLU A 413 20.58 23.04 -2.05
N LEU A 414 20.80 22.01 -1.23
CA LEU A 414 19.95 21.69 -0.10
C LEU A 414 20.66 22.12 1.19
N PRO A 415 19.93 22.64 2.20
CA PRO A 415 20.52 22.95 3.49
C PRO A 415 21.08 21.67 4.14
N GLN A 416 22.04 21.82 5.06
CA GLN A 416 22.55 20.69 5.84
C GLN A 416 21.39 20.02 6.60
N LEU A 417 21.23 18.72 6.44
CA LEU A 417 20.07 17.96 6.95
C LEU A 417 20.35 17.28 8.30
N ALA A 418 21.49 17.57 8.92
CA ALA A 418 22.04 16.83 10.06
C ALA A 418 21.05 16.76 11.25
N ASN A 419 20.72 15.54 11.67
CA ASN A 419 19.82 15.11 12.75
C ASN A 419 18.36 15.65 12.74
N SER A 420 18.07 16.65 11.91
CA SER A 420 16.77 17.31 11.82
C SER A 420 15.70 16.41 11.18
N LEU A 421 16.05 15.69 10.12
CA LEU A 421 15.12 14.88 9.32
C LEU A 421 15.21 13.37 9.59
N SER A 422 15.34 12.95 10.86
CA SER A 422 15.63 11.56 11.24
C SER A 422 14.59 10.52 10.79
N SER A 423 13.37 10.94 10.43
CA SER A 423 12.33 10.04 9.88
C SER A 423 12.17 10.06 8.36
N LEU A 424 13.00 10.81 7.64
CA LEU A 424 12.88 10.94 6.19
C LEU A 424 13.07 9.58 5.51
N SER A 425 12.09 9.14 4.73
CA SER A 425 12.10 7.88 3.99
C SER A 425 12.23 8.06 2.48
N SER A 426 11.79 9.20 1.95
CA SER A 426 11.82 9.50 0.52
C SER A 426 12.26 10.94 0.25
N LEU A 427 13.24 11.10 -0.65
CA LEU A 427 13.73 12.37 -1.16
C LEU A 427 13.60 12.42 -2.68
N ASP A 428 12.83 13.35 -3.20
CA ASP A 428 12.66 13.58 -4.65
C ASP A 428 13.14 14.97 -5.04
N LEU A 429 14.14 15.05 -5.91
CA LEU A 429 14.70 16.25 -6.51
C LEU A 429 14.70 16.16 -8.05
N LYS A 430 13.91 15.28 -8.66
CA LYS A 430 13.93 15.01 -10.11
C LYS A 430 13.85 16.30 -10.92
N GLY A 431 14.79 16.54 -11.84
CA GLY A 431 14.79 17.72 -12.70
C GLY A 431 15.09 19.04 -11.98
N SER A 432 15.65 19.00 -10.76
CA SER A 432 16.25 20.17 -10.12
C SER A 432 17.67 20.42 -10.64
N ASN A 433 18.25 21.59 -10.32
CA ASN A 433 19.62 21.94 -10.72
C ASN A 433 20.61 21.81 -9.54
N VAL A 434 20.32 20.91 -8.60
CA VAL A 434 21.19 20.68 -7.44
C VAL A 434 22.56 20.19 -7.90
N GLU A 435 23.62 20.88 -7.49
CA GLU A 435 25.00 20.55 -7.89
C GLU A 435 25.63 19.49 -6.97
N ILE A 436 25.34 19.59 -5.66
CA ILE A 436 25.89 18.74 -4.60
C ILE A 436 24.79 18.41 -3.59
N LEU A 437 24.72 17.15 -3.18
CA LEU A 437 23.87 16.72 -2.07
C LEU A 437 24.63 16.79 -0.74
N PRO A 438 23.96 17.11 0.39
CA PRO A 438 24.62 17.28 1.67
C PRO A 438 25.22 15.96 2.19
N CYS A 439 26.46 16.02 2.70
CA CYS A 439 27.15 14.85 3.27
C CYS A 439 26.41 14.23 4.46
N SER A 440 25.50 14.96 5.08
CA SER A 440 24.69 14.47 6.21
C SER A 440 23.67 13.39 5.83
N LEU A 441 23.42 13.13 4.54
CA LEU A 441 22.49 12.10 4.08
C LEU A 441 22.80 10.71 4.65
N LYS A 442 24.08 10.37 4.86
CA LYS A 442 24.50 9.11 5.47
C LYS A 442 23.94 8.84 6.87
N HIS A 443 23.55 9.89 7.59
CA HIS A 443 22.99 9.77 8.93
C HIS A 443 21.46 9.55 8.93
N LEU A 444 20.79 9.62 7.77
CA LEU A 444 19.34 9.44 7.64
C LEU A 444 18.99 7.95 7.53
N LEU A 445 19.05 7.22 8.65
CA LEU A 445 18.90 5.76 8.68
C LEU A 445 17.55 5.23 8.17
N LYS A 446 16.50 6.08 8.10
CA LYS A 446 15.19 5.69 7.53
C LYS A 446 15.05 5.97 6.03
N LEU A 447 16.03 6.63 5.39
CA LEU A 447 15.96 7.02 3.99
C LEU A 447 16.13 5.80 3.08
N LYS A 448 15.10 5.54 2.26
CA LYS A 448 15.00 4.35 1.40
C LYS A 448 14.97 4.68 -0.07
N TYR A 449 14.39 5.82 -0.43
CA TYR A 449 14.18 6.23 -1.81
C TYR A 449 14.82 7.59 -2.07
N ILE A 450 15.68 7.66 -3.08
CA ILE A 450 16.25 8.90 -3.58
C ILE A 450 16.00 9.00 -5.07
N TYR A 451 15.38 10.10 -5.48
CA TYR A 451 15.03 10.38 -6.86
C TYR A 451 15.68 11.69 -7.33
N LEU A 452 16.54 11.57 -8.34
CA LEU A 452 17.43 12.61 -8.86
C LEU A 452 17.40 12.63 -10.41
N SER A 453 16.49 11.91 -11.06
CA SER A 453 16.47 11.86 -12.52
C SER A 453 16.41 13.25 -13.14
N ASN A 454 17.21 13.48 -14.16
CA ASN A 454 17.42 14.74 -14.87
C ASN A 454 18.01 15.88 -14.01
N CYS A 455 18.70 15.59 -12.91
CA CYS A 455 19.53 16.57 -12.19
C CYS A 455 20.82 16.87 -12.97
N ARG A 456 20.71 17.67 -14.05
CA ARG A 456 21.77 17.84 -15.06
C ARG A 456 23.06 18.47 -14.55
N ARG A 457 23.06 19.14 -13.40
CA ARG A 457 24.23 19.79 -12.78
C ARG A 457 24.86 18.99 -11.63
N LEU A 458 24.24 17.89 -11.22
CA LEU A 458 24.72 17.07 -10.12
C LEU A 458 26.09 16.47 -10.49
N ARG A 459 27.12 16.74 -9.69
CA ARG A 459 28.51 16.30 -9.98
C ARG A 459 28.92 15.03 -9.25
N SER A 460 28.39 14.82 -8.05
CA SER A 460 28.74 13.67 -7.22
C SER A 460 27.58 13.25 -6.32
N LEU A 461 27.51 11.95 -6.02
CA LEU A 461 26.65 11.43 -4.95
C LEU A 461 27.47 11.20 -3.66
N PRO A 462 27.04 11.75 -2.50
CA PRO A 462 27.71 11.55 -1.23
C PRO A 462 27.51 10.11 -0.73
N GLU A 463 28.16 9.76 0.39
CA GLU A 463 27.84 8.54 1.12
C GLU A 463 26.34 8.50 1.46
N LEU A 464 25.70 7.38 1.12
CA LEU A 464 24.29 7.13 1.39
C LEU A 464 24.13 6.21 2.61
N PRO A 465 22.98 6.25 3.30
CA PRO A 465 22.71 5.38 4.42
C PRO A 465 22.62 3.91 3.97
N PRO A 466 22.96 2.94 4.84
CA PRO A 466 23.05 1.52 4.47
C PRO A 466 21.70 0.88 4.12
N PHE A 467 20.59 1.52 4.49
CA PHE A 467 19.22 1.04 4.26
C PHE A 467 18.60 1.55 2.95
N ILE A 468 19.40 2.17 2.07
CA ILE A 468 18.91 2.67 0.79
C ILE A 468 18.41 1.50 -0.09
N GLU A 469 17.18 1.59 -0.56
CA GLU A 469 16.54 0.56 -1.39
C GLU A 469 16.56 0.96 -2.89
N HIS A 470 16.47 2.27 -3.16
CA HIS A 470 16.31 2.82 -4.51
C HIS A 470 17.05 4.15 -4.71
N VAL A 471 17.84 4.23 -5.79
CA VAL A 471 18.49 5.46 -6.27
C VAL A 471 18.22 5.62 -7.76
N ASP A 472 17.47 6.66 -8.14
CA ASP A 472 17.21 7.04 -9.54
C ASP A 472 17.96 8.32 -9.87
N ALA A 473 19.05 8.26 -10.62
CA ALA A 473 19.82 9.41 -11.09
C ALA A 473 19.97 9.42 -12.62
N ASN A 474 18.96 8.92 -13.33
CA ASN A 474 18.96 8.87 -14.79
C ASN A 474 19.06 10.26 -15.42
N GLY A 475 19.85 10.43 -16.49
CA GLY A 475 20.01 11.70 -17.18
C GLY A 475 20.79 12.76 -16.37
N CYS A 476 21.50 12.37 -15.32
CA CYS A 476 22.44 13.23 -14.60
C CYS A 476 23.75 13.37 -15.39
N ILE A 477 23.70 14.10 -16.51
CA ILE A 477 24.81 14.21 -17.48
C ILE A 477 26.13 14.78 -16.93
N SER A 478 26.10 15.46 -15.78
CA SER A 478 27.30 16.03 -15.13
C SER A 478 27.86 15.14 -14.02
N LEU A 479 27.24 13.99 -13.74
CA LEU A 479 27.63 13.12 -12.64
C LEU A 479 28.96 12.42 -12.96
N GLU A 480 29.98 12.73 -12.18
CA GLU A 480 31.36 12.25 -12.35
C GLU A 480 31.68 11.13 -11.36
N ILE A 481 31.35 11.32 -10.08
CA ILE A 481 31.80 10.46 -8.98
C ILE A 481 30.62 9.85 -8.21
N LEU A 482 30.70 8.54 -7.97
CA LEU A 482 29.84 7.81 -7.03
C LEU A 482 30.64 7.42 -5.80
N SER A 483 30.08 7.62 -4.61
CA SER A 483 30.67 7.05 -3.39
C SER A 483 30.60 5.52 -3.43
N PRO A 484 31.69 4.79 -3.13
CA PRO A 484 31.68 3.32 -3.07
C PRO A 484 30.62 2.76 -2.11
N SER A 485 30.27 3.53 -1.07
CA SER A 485 29.24 3.17 -0.09
C SER A 485 27.84 3.00 -0.70
N ILE A 486 27.55 3.67 -1.82
CA ILE A 486 26.28 3.51 -2.56
C ILE A 486 26.23 2.12 -3.18
N THR A 487 27.31 1.75 -3.85
CA THR A 487 27.43 0.47 -4.53
C THR A 487 27.55 -0.69 -3.54
N SER A 488 28.10 -0.48 -2.34
CA SER A 488 28.17 -1.52 -1.31
C SER A 488 26.96 -1.54 -0.36
N ALA A 489 25.89 -0.79 -0.64
CA ALA A 489 24.73 -0.76 0.24
C ALA A 489 23.97 -2.11 0.18
N PRO A 490 23.82 -2.81 1.32
CA PRO A 490 23.31 -4.19 1.35
C PRO A 490 21.82 -4.32 0.99
N LYS A 491 21.09 -3.20 0.92
CA LYS A 491 19.64 -3.20 0.64
C LYS A 491 19.29 -2.63 -0.73
N LEU A 492 20.29 -2.24 -1.52
CA LEU A 492 20.07 -1.59 -2.80
C LEU A 492 19.46 -2.60 -3.80
N MET A 493 18.23 -2.34 -4.23
CA MET A 493 17.53 -3.16 -5.24
C MET A 493 17.49 -2.47 -6.60
N PHE A 494 17.45 -1.13 -6.59
CA PHE A 494 17.30 -0.32 -7.78
C PHE A 494 18.35 0.77 -7.85
N LEU A 495 19.19 0.74 -8.88
CA LEU A 495 20.19 1.77 -9.16
C LEU A 495 20.11 2.17 -10.62
N PHE A 496 19.60 3.36 -10.88
CA PHE A 496 19.42 3.84 -12.23
C PHE A 496 20.33 5.04 -12.54
N LEU A 497 21.25 4.84 -13.46
CA LEU A 497 22.29 5.79 -13.86
C LEU A 497 22.36 5.96 -15.39
N ASN A 498 21.29 5.64 -16.12
CA ASN A 498 21.34 5.75 -17.58
C ASN A 498 21.62 7.20 -18.00
N ASP A 499 22.43 7.37 -19.06
CA ASP A 499 22.85 8.67 -19.60
C ASP A 499 23.64 9.57 -18.62
N CYS A 500 24.27 8.98 -17.59
CA CYS A 500 25.28 9.65 -16.75
C CYS A 500 26.66 9.69 -17.44
N LEU A 501 26.77 10.43 -18.54
CA LEU A 501 27.88 10.33 -19.52
C LEU A 501 29.29 10.64 -18.99
N LYS A 502 29.40 11.33 -17.85
CA LYS A 502 30.67 11.75 -17.27
C LYS A 502 31.18 10.84 -16.14
N LEU A 503 30.48 9.74 -15.85
CA LEU A 503 30.88 8.83 -14.78
C LEU A 503 32.30 8.31 -14.99
N GLU A 504 33.14 8.45 -13.96
CA GLU A 504 34.50 7.94 -13.97
C GLU A 504 34.54 6.41 -14.07
N ASN A 505 35.60 5.88 -14.68
CA ASN A 505 35.81 4.43 -14.82
C ASN A 505 35.88 3.70 -13.47
N SER A 506 36.41 4.36 -12.43
CA SER A 506 36.42 3.88 -11.04
C SER A 506 34.99 3.63 -10.54
N SER A 507 34.10 4.62 -10.71
CA SER A 507 32.69 4.56 -10.33
C SER A 507 31.95 3.48 -11.14
N LEU A 508 32.19 3.38 -12.44
CA LEU A 508 31.60 2.34 -13.29
C LEU A 508 32.02 0.93 -12.85
N SER A 509 33.29 0.75 -12.46
CA SER A 509 33.78 -0.54 -11.93
C SER A 509 33.05 -0.93 -10.65
N CYS A 510 32.87 0.01 -9.71
CA CYS A 510 32.12 -0.22 -8.48
C CYS A 510 30.64 -0.56 -8.76
N VAL A 511 30.01 0.11 -9.73
CA VAL A 511 28.64 -0.21 -10.16
C VAL A 511 28.56 -1.63 -10.73
N MET A 512 29.52 -2.04 -11.56
CA MET A 512 29.53 -3.39 -12.14
C MET A 512 29.70 -4.49 -11.08
N GLU A 513 30.57 -4.27 -10.09
CA GLU A 513 30.81 -5.21 -8.99
C GLU A 513 29.58 -5.32 -8.08
N SER A 514 28.98 -4.19 -7.71
CA SER A 514 27.79 -4.15 -6.86
C SER A 514 26.52 -4.67 -7.51
N ALA A 515 26.33 -4.45 -8.81
CA ALA A 515 25.18 -4.95 -9.55
C ALA A 515 25.06 -6.47 -9.46
N TYR A 516 26.19 -7.18 -9.47
CA TYR A 516 26.20 -8.63 -9.30
C TYR A 516 25.63 -9.05 -7.94
N PHE A 517 26.13 -8.44 -6.85
CA PHE A 517 25.70 -8.79 -5.49
C PHE A 517 24.23 -8.42 -5.24
N SER A 518 23.83 -7.19 -5.57
CA SER A 518 22.47 -6.69 -5.37
C SER A 518 21.40 -7.48 -6.14
N LEU A 519 21.65 -7.78 -7.43
CA LEU A 519 20.71 -8.56 -8.24
C LEU A 519 20.68 -10.03 -7.80
N LYS A 520 21.82 -10.62 -7.41
CA LYS A 520 21.87 -11.99 -6.89
C LYS A 520 21.13 -12.12 -5.56
N GLN A 521 21.29 -11.15 -4.66
CA GLN A 521 20.49 -11.05 -3.42
C GLN A 521 19.00 -10.92 -3.72
N SER A 522 18.63 -10.10 -4.71
CA SER A 522 17.24 -9.90 -5.15
C SER A 522 16.63 -11.21 -5.66
N VAL A 523 17.37 -12.01 -6.44
CA VAL A 523 16.94 -13.35 -6.88
C VAL A 523 16.70 -14.28 -5.69
N TYR A 524 17.65 -14.37 -4.74
CA TYR A 524 17.50 -15.25 -3.58
C TYR A 524 16.37 -14.83 -2.63
N THR A 525 16.15 -13.53 -2.47
CA THR A 525 15.04 -12.96 -1.69
C THR A 525 13.71 -12.92 -2.45
N LYS A 526 13.70 -13.32 -3.73
CA LYS A 526 12.55 -13.23 -4.64
C LYS A 526 11.96 -11.82 -4.71
N ARG A 527 12.83 -10.80 -4.67
CA ARG A 527 12.49 -9.41 -4.93
C ARG A 527 12.91 -9.06 -6.37
N GLY A 528 12.15 -8.17 -7.01
CA GLY A 528 12.59 -7.59 -8.27
C GLY A 528 13.76 -6.64 -8.02
N GLY A 529 14.76 -6.66 -8.90
CA GLY A 529 15.91 -5.77 -8.83
C GLY A 529 16.32 -5.33 -10.22
N ALA A 530 16.82 -4.10 -10.34
CA ALA A 530 17.27 -3.55 -11.62
C ALA A 530 18.39 -2.53 -11.46
N VAL A 531 19.40 -2.64 -12.31
CA VAL A 531 20.54 -1.72 -12.36
C VAL A 531 20.74 -1.27 -13.80
N CYS A 532 20.86 0.03 -14.04
CA CYS A 532 21.28 0.54 -15.35
C CYS A 532 22.38 1.59 -15.23
N PHE A 533 23.32 1.59 -16.18
CA PHE A 533 24.45 2.52 -16.20
C PHE A 533 25.01 2.65 -17.63
N PRO A 534 25.83 3.69 -17.91
CA PRO A 534 26.43 3.89 -19.23
C PRO A 534 27.48 2.81 -19.53
N GLY A 535 27.38 2.19 -20.69
CA GLY A 535 28.31 1.12 -21.08
C GLY A 535 27.91 0.43 -22.39
N ARG A 536 28.87 -0.28 -22.99
CA ARG A 536 28.72 -0.94 -24.30
C ARG A 536 28.85 -2.45 -24.26
N ASN A 537 29.24 -3.00 -23.11
CA ASN A 537 29.60 -4.41 -23.00
C ASN A 537 28.74 -5.07 -21.93
N VAL A 538 28.31 -6.28 -22.21
CA VAL A 538 27.74 -7.18 -21.20
C VAL A 538 28.82 -7.44 -20.12
N PRO A 539 28.49 -7.36 -18.82
CA PRO A 539 29.47 -7.62 -17.75
C PRO A 539 30.10 -9.01 -17.85
N LYS A 540 31.40 -9.11 -17.51
CA LYS A 540 32.18 -10.35 -17.67
C LYS A 540 31.66 -11.56 -16.88
N TRP A 541 30.87 -11.32 -15.82
CA TRP A 541 30.29 -12.37 -14.99
C TRP A 541 29.04 -13.04 -15.59
N PHE A 542 28.56 -12.58 -16.75
CA PHE A 542 27.54 -13.30 -17.51
C PHE A 542 28.13 -14.53 -18.19
N SER A 543 27.70 -15.71 -17.73
CA SER A 543 28.12 -17.01 -18.27
C SER A 543 27.63 -17.27 -19.69
N PHE A 544 26.49 -16.69 -20.08
CA PHE A 544 25.98 -16.73 -21.44
C PHE A 544 25.81 -15.30 -21.96
N ASN A 545 26.69 -14.90 -22.87
CA ASN A 545 26.64 -13.59 -23.53
C ASN A 545 26.92 -13.77 -25.04
N GLN A 546 26.42 -12.84 -25.85
CA GLN A 546 26.76 -12.75 -27.27
C GLN A 546 27.51 -11.45 -27.50
N GLY A 547 28.82 -11.55 -27.74
CA GLY A 547 29.71 -10.39 -27.84
C GLY A 547 30.21 -10.08 -29.25
N ILE A 548 29.72 -10.75 -30.29
CA ILE A 548 30.34 -10.71 -31.64
C ILE A 548 29.36 -10.27 -32.75
N GLU A 549 28.04 -10.41 -32.58
CA GLU A 549 27.02 -9.94 -33.54
C GLU A 549 25.78 -9.39 -32.80
N ALA A 550 25.18 -8.31 -33.31
CA ALA A 550 23.95 -7.72 -32.75
C ALA A 550 22.82 -8.75 -32.82
N SER A 551 22.47 -9.30 -31.67
CA SER A 551 21.46 -10.33 -31.53
C SER A 551 20.67 -10.08 -30.27
N ASN A 552 19.35 -10.15 -30.43
CA ASN A 552 18.39 -10.04 -29.35
C ASN A 552 17.99 -11.42 -28.83
N TYR A 553 18.71 -12.50 -29.16
CA TYR A 553 18.30 -13.86 -28.85
C TYR A 553 19.42 -14.71 -28.25
N ILE A 554 19.19 -15.31 -27.08
CA ILE A 554 20.12 -16.25 -26.43
C ILE A 554 19.45 -17.60 -26.28
N THR A 555 20.16 -18.69 -26.58
CA THR A 555 19.72 -20.06 -26.25
C THR A 555 20.75 -20.72 -25.33
N ILE A 556 20.28 -21.28 -24.22
CA ILE A 556 21.10 -22.05 -23.29
C ILE A 556 20.55 -23.47 -23.14
N GLU A 557 21.45 -24.44 -22.99
CA GLU A 557 21.11 -25.80 -22.60
C GLU A 557 21.25 -25.95 -21.09
N LEU A 558 20.14 -26.18 -20.39
CA LEU A 558 20.18 -26.38 -18.94
C LEU A 558 20.65 -27.81 -18.58
N PRO A 559 21.31 -27.99 -17.42
CA PRO A 559 21.64 -29.32 -16.91
C PRO A 559 20.39 -30.20 -16.75
N ALA A 560 20.56 -31.54 -16.85
CA ALA A 560 19.45 -32.52 -16.83
C ALA A 560 18.57 -32.48 -15.57
N THR A 561 19.07 -31.92 -14.46
CA THR A 561 18.28 -31.64 -13.25
C THR A 561 18.25 -30.14 -13.02
N THR A 562 17.13 -29.49 -13.35
CA THR A 562 16.86 -28.07 -13.10
C THR A 562 16.55 -27.77 -11.62
N ASN A 563 16.50 -28.79 -10.75
CA ASN A 563 16.06 -28.70 -9.35
C ASN A 563 16.81 -27.69 -8.47
N ASN A 564 17.99 -27.24 -8.90
CA ASN A 564 18.83 -26.31 -8.17
C ASN A 564 18.85 -24.89 -8.78
N LEU A 565 18.16 -24.65 -9.89
CA LEU A 565 18.04 -23.33 -10.49
C LEU A 565 17.00 -22.50 -9.72
N VAL A 566 17.34 -21.27 -9.34
CA VAL A 566 16.48 -20.39 -8.53
C VAL A 566 16.05 -19.09 -9.22
N GLY A 567 16.68 -18.73 -10.33
CA GLY A 567 16.31 -17.56 -11.11
C GLY A 567 17.29 -17.25 -12.24
N PHE A 568 17.03 -16.14 -12.92
CA PHE A 568 17.90 -15.58 -13.94
C PHE A 568 18.13 -14.09 -13.69
N ILE A 569 19.35 -13.63 -13.96
CA ILE A 569 19.66 -12.22 -14.16
C ILE A 569 19.80 -12.01 -15.67
N PHE A 570 19.16 -10.96 -16.17
CA PHE A 570 19.14 -10.59 -17.58
C PHE A 570 20.02 -9.36 -17.80
N CYS A 571 20.65 -9.29 -18.97
CA CYS A 571 21.40 -8.14 -19.45
C CYS A 571 20.97 -7.78 -20.87
N SER A 572 20.81 -6.50 -21.14
CA SER A 572 20.66 -5.94 -22.49
C SER A 572 21.52 -4.68 -22.63
N VAL A 573 22.13 -4.50 -23.80
CA VAL A 573 22.88 -3.30 -24.16
C VAL A 573 22.14 -2.60 -25.30
N LEU A 574 21.81 -1.33 -25.08
CA LEU A 574 21.02 -0.50 -26.00
C LEU A 574 21.76 0.81 -26.25
N SER A 575 21.85 1.25 -27.51
CA SER A 575 22.51 2.51 -27.90
C SER A 575 21.55 3.65 -28.22
N HIS A 576 20.38 3.35 -28.75
CA HIS A 576 19.35 4.34 -29.10
C HIS A 576 17.99 3.65 -29.19
N HIS A 577 16.94 4.21 -28.58
CA HIS A 577 15.59 3.65 -28.71
C HIS A 577 14.46 4.67 -28.44
N PRO A 578 13.26 4.43 -28.99
CA PRO A 578 12.04 5.16 -28.61
C PRO A 578 11.58 4.79 -27.18
N PRO A 579 10.73 5.62 -26.54
CA PRO A 579 10.28 5.36 -25.19
C PRO A 579 9.43 4.09 -25.12
N GLY A 580 9.81 3.14 -24.26
CA GLY A 580 9.16 1.84 -24.11
C GLY A 580 9.73 1.03 -22.94
N ASP A 581 9.19 -0.17 -22.77
CA ASP A 581 9.57 -1.10 -21.72
C ASP A 581 10.46 -2.21 -22.30
N LEU A 582 11.67 -2.35 -21.76
CA LEU A 582 12.61 -3.41 -22.13
C LEU A 582 12.15 -4.74 -21.52
N GLN A 583 12.03 -5.76 -22.36
CA GLN A 583 11.46 -7.05 -22.00
C GLN A 583 12.33 -8.20 -22.51
N CYS A 584 12.21 -9.35 -21.85
CA CYS A 584 12.80 -10.62 -22.23
C CYS A 584 11.73 -11.71 -22.25
N GLN A 585 11.34 -12.19 -23.43
CA GLN A 585 10.45 -13.33 -23.62
C GLN A 585 11.25 -14.62 -23.54
N LEU A 586 10.80 -15.50 -22.65
CA LEU A 586 11.39 -16.81 -22.43
C LEU A 586 10.64 -17.88 -23.24
N TYR A 587 11.40 -18.71 -23.94
CA TYR A 587 10.94 -19.82 -24.75
C TYR A 587 11.46 -21.12 -24.15
N TYR A 588 10.56 -22.09 -23.97
CA TYR A 588 10.90 -23.44 -23.56
C TYR A 588 10.49 -24.41 -24.66
N ASP A 589 11.46 -25.14 -25.22
CA ASP A 589 11.26 -26.03 -26.37
C ASP A 589 10.54 -25.33 -27.55
N GLY A 590 10.92 -24.08 -27.82
CA GLY A 590 10.37 -23.27 -28.91
C GLY A 590 8.98 -22.67 -28.66
N LYS A 591 8.36 -22.92 -27.50
CA LYS A 591 7.09 -22.28 -27.11
C LYS A 591 7.33 -21.11 -26.18
N ALA A 592 6.77 -19.95 -26.50
CA ALA A 592 6.76 -18.79 -25.61
C ALA A 592 6.02 -19.13 -24.30
N ARG A 593 6.64 -18.83 -23.16
CA ARG A 593 6.09 -19.13 -21.83
C ARG A 593 5.83 -17.89 -21.01
N THR A 594 6.88 -17.13 -20.72
CA THR A 594 6.86 -16.05 -19.73
C THR A 594 7.65 -14.87 -20.24
N CYS A 595 7.25 -13.66 -19.86
CA CYS A 595 7.92 -12.44 -20.26
C CYS A 595 8.39 -11.70 -19.00
N SER A 596 9.69 -11.47 -18.90
CA SER A 596 10.29 -10.63 -17.87
C SER A 596 10.38 -9.20 -18.37
N GLU A 597 10.14 -8.24 -17.47
CA GLU A 597 10.19 -6.82 -17.78
C GLU A 597 11.22 -6.11 -16.89
N PHE A 598 12.01 -5.24 -17.49
CA PHE A 598 12.84 -4.27 -16.78
C PHE A 598 11.90 -3.24 -16.15
N ARG A 599 11.86 -3.17 -14.81
CA ARG A 599 10.90 -2.36 -14.02
C ARG A 599 11.18 -0.85 -14.06
N MET A 600 11.29 -0.28 -15.26
CA MET A 600 11.31 1.16 -15.53
C MET A 600 11.05 1.41 -17.02
N THR A 601 10.09 2.27 -17.32
CA THR A 601 9.89 2.75 -18.70
C THR A 601 11.05 3.64 -19.08
N MET A 602 11.74 3.26 -20.15
CA MET A 602 12.90 3.97 -20.63
C MET A 602 12.45 5.16 -21.50
N ASN A 603 13.09 6.32 -21.33
CA ASN A 603 12.91 7.47 -22.22
C ASN A 603 13.96 7.44 -23.34
N ASN A 604 13.89 8.34 -24.34
CA ASN A 604 14.91 8.42 -25.38
C ASN A 604 16.32 8.43 -24.74
N LEU A 605 17.13 7.43 -25.11
CA LEU A 605 18.51 7.32 -24.68
C LEU A 605 19.40 8.10 -25.64
N ASP A 606 20.33 8.88 -25.12
CA ASP A 606 21.30 9.63 -25.94
C ASP A 606 22.63 8.86 -26.06
N SER A 607 22.75 7.69 -25.40
CA SER A 607 23.99 6.94 -25.29
C SER A 607 23.81 5.43 -25.12
N HIS A 608 24.92 4.69 -25.18
CA HIS A 608 24.94 3.25 -24.91
C HIS A 608 24.83 3.01 -23.41
N ASN A 609 23.84 2.20 -23.03
CA ASN A 609 23.56 1.88 -21.65
C ASN A 609 23.41 0.36 -21.49
N VAL A 610 23.86 -0.14 -20.36
CA VAL A 610 23.71 -1.53 -19.92
C VAL A 610 22.53 -1.61 -18.96
N PHE A 611 21.62 -2.53 -19.23
CA PHE A 611 20.42 -2.79 -18.43
C PHE A 611 20.51 -4.17 -17.83
N LEU A 612 20.54 -4.25 -16.50
CA LEU A 612 20.60 -5.48 -15.74
C LEU A 612 19.34 -5.61 -14.88
N TRP A 613 18.67 -6.75 -14.90
CA TRP A 613 17.51 -6.96 -14.01
C TRP A 613 17.28 -8.42 -13.70
N CYS A 614 16.52 -8.66 -12.63
CA CYS A 614 15.96 -9.95 -12.30
C CYS A 614 14.48 -9.82 -11.98
N ASP A 615 13.68 -10.76 -12.48
CA ASP A 615 12.25 -10.81 -12.24
C ASP A 615 11.82 -12.18 -11.70
N PRO A 616 11.55 -12.29 -10.39
CA PRO A 616 11.14 -13.54 -9.76
C PRO A 616 9.82 -14.12 -10.30
N ASP A 617 8.87 -13.28 -10.71
CA ASP A 617 7.54 -13.72 -11.17
C ASP A 617 7.62 -14.55 -12.46
N THR A 618 8.48 -14.12 -13.39
CA THR A 618 8.78 -14.84 -14.62
C THR A 618 9.31 -16.25 -14.35
N PHE A 619 10.10 -16.42 -13.28
CA PHE A 619 10.73 -17.69 -12.93
C PHE A 619 9.78 -18.70 -12.28
N ILE A 620 8.82 -18.23 -11.47
CA ILE A 620 7.75 -19.07 -10.92
C ILE A 620 6.95 -19.73 -12.04
N ASN A 621 6.63 -18.95 -13.08
CA ASN A 621 5.87 -19.45 -14.22
C ASN A 621 6.70 -20.38 -15.12
N PHE A 622 8.03 -20.20 -15.18
CA PHE A 622 8.93 -21.15 -15.84
C PHE A 622 8.89 -22.53 -15.17
N HIS A 623 8.97 -22.60 -13.85
CA HIS A 623 8.87 -23.85 -13.09
C HIS A 623 7.57 -24.63 -13.37
N LYS A 624 6.42 -23.94 -13.36
CA LYS A 624 5.12 -24.54 -13.72
C LYS A 624 5.11 -25.17 -15.12
N ALA A 625 5.86 -24.61 -16.06
CA ALA A 625 5.91 -25.11 -17.44
C ALA A 625 6.83 -26.33 -17.60
N THR A 626 7.73 -26.59 -16.63
CA THR A 626 8.66 -27.73 -16.63
C THR A 626 8.13 -28.95 -15.87
N ASP A 627 7.05 -28.79 -15.10
CA ASP A 627 6.45 -29.86 -14.30
C ASP A 627 5.84 -30.96 -15.19
N GLY A 628 6.32 -32.20 -15.04
CA GLY A 628 5.79 -33.39 -15.72
C GLY A 628 6.69 -34.05 -16.78
N HIS A 629 7.92 -33.56 -16.98
CA HIS A 629 8.84 -34.10 -18.01
C HIS A 629 9.96 -35.01 -17.47
N ASN A 630 10.48 -35.86 -18.35
CA ASN A 630 11.38 -36.99 -18.03
C ASN A 630 12.77 -36.50 -17.53
N MET A 631 13.30 -37.10 -16.45
CA MET A 631 14.53 -36.69 -15.73
C MET A 631 15.84 -36.75 -16.56
N ASN A 632 15.78 -37.24 -17.80
CA ASN A 632 16.92 -37.34 -18.72
C ASN A 632 16.86 -36.32 -19.88
N TYR A 633 15.81 -35.49 -19.94
CA TYR A 633 15.66 -34.48 -20.98
C TYR A 633 16.45 -33.21 -20.62
N ARG A 634 17.26 -32.69 -21.56
CA ARG A 634 17.96 -31.41 -21.41
C ARG A 634 17.17 -30.33 -22.16
N PRO A 635 16.36 -29.52 -21.46
CA PRO A 635 15.54 -28.54 -22.14
C PRO A 635 16.39 -27.42 -22.74
N LYS A 636 16.03 -27.01 -23.96
CA LYS A 636 16.58 -25.81 -24.59
C LYS A 636 15.72 -24.62 -24.16
N VAL A 637 16.32 -23.70 -23.43
CA VAL A 637 15.67 -22.45 -23.03
C VAL A 637 16.24 -21.33 -23.86
N SER A 638 15.37 -20.58 -24.51
CA SER A 638 15.77 -19.40 -25.27
C SER A 638 15.15 -18.12 -24.74
N PHE A 639 15.80 -17.01 -24.99
CA PHE A 639 15.50 -15.69 -24.43
C PHE A 639 15.53 -14.68 -25.56
N GLU A 640 14.39 -14.08 -25.88
CA GLU A 640 14.25 -13.01 -26.85
C GLU A 640 14.09 -11.68 -26.13
N PHE A 641 15.03 -10.77 -26.35
CA PHE A 641 15.01 -9.42 -25.84
C PHE A 641 14.31 -8.50 -26.84
N PHE A 642 13.46 -7.60 -26.38
CA PHE A 642 12.81 -6.61 -27.23
C PHE A 642 12.31 -5.44 -26.39
N VAL A 643 11.93 -4.35 -27.06
CA VAL A 643 11.32 -3.19 -26.43
C VAL A 643 9.88 -3.07 -26.93
N SER A 644 8.93 -2.81 -26.04
CA SER A 644 7.52 -2.66 -26.42
C SER A 644 6.89 -1.42 -25.78
N LYS A 645 5.81 -0.92 -26.39
CA LYS A 645 4.96 0.14 -25.81
C LYS A 645 3.50 -0.15 -26.15
N HIS A 646 2.61 -0.03 -25.17
CA HIS A 646 1.18 -0.32 -25.37
C HIS A 646 0.88 -1.70 -26.01
N ARG A 647 1.74 -2.70 -25.72
CA ARG A 647 1.68 -4.08 -26.26
C ARG A 647 2.08 -4.25 -27.73
N GLU A 648 2.65 -3.22 -28.36
CA GLU A 648 3.27 -3.30 -29.68
C GLU A 648 4.80 -3.37 -29.54
N LYS A 649 5.42 -4.37 -30.18
CA LYS A 649 6.89 -4.51 -30.23
C LYS A 649 7.47 -3.47 -31.18
N PHE A 650 8.49 -2.74 -30.76
CA PHE A 650 9.24 -1.86 -31.66
C PHE A 650 10.16 -2.69 -32.55
N VAL A 651 9.98 -2.58 -33.86
CA VAL A 651 10.79 -3.28 -34.87
C VAL A 651 12.15 -2.60 -35.07
N ASP A 652 12.25 -1.30 -34.80
CA ASP A 652 13.45 -0.48 -35.07
C ASP A 652 14.44 -0.38 -33.89
N CYS A 653 14.19 -1.08 -32.79
CA CYS A 653 15.10 -1.04 -31.63
C CYS A 653 16.25 -2.05 -31.82
N VAL A 654 17.49 -1.55 -31.81
CA VAL A 654 18.69 -2.39 -31.94
C VAL A 654 19.22 -2.75 -30.55
N ILE A 655 19.05 -4.03 -30.18
CA ILE A 655 19.74 -4.62 -29.03
C ILE A 655 21.11 -5.08 -29.54
N GLU A 656 22.17 -4.42 -29.05
CA GLU A 656 23.53 -4.63 -29.56
C GLU A 656 24.19 -5.86 -28.95
N ALA A 657 23.85 -6.15 -27.69
CA ALA A 657 24.30 -7.33 -26.99
C ALA A 657 23.29 -7.68 -25.91
N CYS A 658 23.19 -8.97 -25.60
CA CYS A 658 22.40 -9.46 -24.49
C CYS A 658 23.16 -10.51 -23.69
N GLY A 659 22.71 -10.76 -22.47
CA GLY A 659 23.29 -11.74 -21.56
C GLY A 659 22.25 -12.36 -20.65
N VAL A 660 22.46 -13.62 -20.28
CA VAL A 660 21.66 -14.33 -19.28
C VAL A 660 22.60 -15.01 -18.29
N CYS A 661 22.36 -14.80 -17.00
CA CYS A 661 23.08 -15.43 -15.90
C CYS A 661 22.11 -16.28 -15.07
N PRO A 662 22.13 -17.62 -15.18
CA PRO A 662 21.36 -18.50 -14.30
C PRO A 662 21.93 -18.48 -12.88
N ILE A 663 21.04 -18.42 -11.88
CA ILE A 663 21.41 -18.42 -10.47
C ILE A 663 21.00 -19.76 -9.85
N TYR A 664 21.92 -20.39 -9.12
CA TYR A 664 21.71 -21.70 -8.50
C TYR A 664 21.63 -21.62 -6.97
N ALA A 665 20.80 -22.45 -6.35
CA ALA A 665 20.67 -22.58 -4.90
C ALA A 665 21.95 -23.15 -4.25
N SER A 666 22.71 -24.01 -4.95
CA SER A 666 23.99 -24.53 -4.45
C SER A 666 25.03 -23.45 -4.17
N GLU A 667 24.92 -22.30 -4.83
CA GLU A 667 25.84 -21.16 -4.64
C GLU A 667 25.43 -20.26 -3.46
N TYR A 668 24.26 -20.49 -2.87
CA TYR A 668 23.67 -19.63 -1.84
C TYR A 668 24.60 -19.45 -0.63
N ASN A 669 25.15 -20.54 -0.08
CA ASN A 669 25.98 -20.44 1.13
C ASN A 669 27.28 -19.68 0.88
N ASN A 670 27.90 -19.89 -0.29
CA ASN A 670 29.10 -19.15 -0.69
C ASN A 670 28.76 -17.65 -0.86
N PHE A 671 27.58 -17.36 -1.39
CA PHE A 671 27.09 -15.99 -1.54
C PHE A 671 26.86 -15.28 -0.19
N ILE A 672 26.18 -15.94 0.76
CA ILE A 672 25.97 -15.39 2.11
C ILE A 672 27.31 -15.13 2.81
N GLN A 673 28.28 -16.04 2.71
CA GLN A 673 29.64 -15.84 3.23
C GLN A 673 30.33 -14.61 2.64
N GLN A 674 30.17 -14.36 1.34
CA GLN A 674 30.73 -13.18 0.67
C GLN A 674 30.07 -11.88 1.13
N MET A 675 28.74 -11.88 1.31
CA MET A 675 28.00 -10.72 1.83
C MET A 675 28.42 -10.36 3.27
N GLU A 676 28.56 -11.36 4.15
CA GLU A 676 28.97 -11.12 5.55
C GLU A 676 30.39 -10.52 5.65
N LEU A 677 31.29 -10.87 4.72
CA LEU A 677 32.63 -10.29 4.62
C LEU A 677 32.60 -8.82 4.13
N LEU A 678 31.67 -8.47 3.25
CA LEU A 678 31.48 -7.09 2.77
C LEU A 678 30.95 -6.18 3.89
N ASP A 679 30.01 -6.66 4.70
CA ASP A 679 29.47 -5.94 5.87
C ASP A 679 30.54 -5.65 6.93
N SER A 680 31.47 -6.59 7.15
CA SER A 680 32.55 -6.44 8.14
C SER A 680 33.60 -5.36 7.78
N ASN A 681 33.77 -5.05 6.50
CA ASN A 681 34.70 -4.02 6.02
C ASN A 681 34.12 -2.60 6.11
N LEU A 682 32.80 -2.45 6.28
CA LEU A 682 32.14 -1.15 6.45
C LEU A 682 32.26 -0.59 7.88
N GLY A 683 32.76 -1.38 8.84
CA GLY A 683 32.99 -1.00 10.25
C GLY A 683 34.32 -0.28 10.54
N GLY A 684 34.87 0.46 9.58
CA GLY A 684 36.20 1.07 9.64
C GLY A 684 36.26 2.47 10.27
N GLN A 685 35.95 2.62 11.56
CA GLN A 685 36.66 3.57 12.45
C GLN A 685 36.86 2.91 13.82
N LYS A 686 38.03 2.31 14.01
CA LYS A 686 38.52 1.87 15.32
C LYS A 686 38.97 3.10 16.11
N GLU A 687 38.14 3.57 17.03
CA GLU A 687 38.68 4.08 18.29
C GLU A 687 38.99 2.88 19.20
N THR A 688 40.16 2.94 19.79
CA THR A 688 40.86 1.86 20.47
C THR A 688 40.05 1.23 21.61
N SER A 689 39.67 -0.04 21.46
CA SER A 689 39.63 -1.01 22.56
C SER A 689 39.84 -2.43 22.03
N GLN A 690 40.68 -3.18 22.72
CA GLN A 690 41.12 -4.53 22.36
C GLN A 690 40.00 -5.56 22.56
N ASN A 691 40.11 -6.67 21.81
CA ASN A 691 39.25 -7.88 21.73
C ASN A 691 38.09 -7.82 20.73
N VAL A 692 38.45 -8.02 19.46
CA VAL A 692 37.53 -8.44 18.40
C VAL A 692 37.38 -9.96 18.47
N ASP A 693 36.16 -10.45 18.69
CA ASP A 693 35.79 -11.85 18.40
C ASP A 693 34.97 -11.90 17.11
N GLU A 694 35.32 -12.85 16.24
CA GLU A 694 34.87 -13.12 14.88
C GLU A 694 33.38 -13.52 14.73
N ASN A 695 32.41 -12.62 14.95
CA ASN A 695 30.98 -13.00 14.96
C ASN A 695 30.13 -12.32 13.88
N SER A 696 30.18 -12.84 12.64
CA SER A 696 29.01 -12.86 11.74
C SER A 696 28.18 -14.13 11.99
N PHE A 697 26.94 -14.17 11.48
CA PHE A 697 25.94 -15.24 11.61
C PHE A 697 26.42 -16.69 11.39
N HIS A 698 27.61 -16.87 10.83
CA HIS A 698 28.37 -18.13 10.81
C HIS A 698 28.39 -18.92 12.13
N GLY A 699 28.36 -18.25 13.28
CA GLY A 699 28.33 -18.91 14.59
C GLY A 699 27.07 -19.75 14.85
N ILE A 700 25.92 -19.40 14.29
CA ILE A 700 24.67 -20.17 14.49
C ILE A 700 24.68 -21.45 13.66
N LEU A 701 25.17 -21.39 12.41
CA LEU A 701 25.23 -22.56 11.51
C LEU A 701 26.38 -23.54 11.86
N LYS A 702 27.56 -23.06 12.29
CA LYS A 702 28.69 -23.92 12.71
C LYS A 702 28.39 -24.74 13.98
N ASN A 703 27.51 -24.24 14.86
CA ASN A 703 27.22 -24.86 16.16
C ASN A 703 26.00 -25.80 16.13
N VAL A 704 25.30 -25.93 15.00
CA VAL A 704 24.37 -27.06 14.78
C VAL A 704 25.19 -28.27 14.32
N SER A 705 26.13 -28.73 15.15
CA SER A 705 26.78 -30.03 14.96
C SER A 705 25.89 -31.10 15.57
N VAL A 706 25.23 -31.90 14.73
CA VAL A 706 24.40 -32.99 15.23
C VAL A 706 25.27 -34.17 15.63
N SER A 707 25.36 -34.40 16.95
CA SER A 707 25.80 -35.66 17.51
C SER A 707 24.67 -36.26 18.37
N LEU A 708 23.89 -37.13 17.74
CA LEU A 708 23.00 -38.05 18.45
C LEU A 708 23.81 -39.24 18.96
N LYS A 709 23.99 -39.37 20.28
CA LYS A 709 23.67 -40.62 21.00
C LYS A 709 23.77 -40.54 22.53
N ARG A 710 22.65 -41.01 23.12
CA ARG A 710 22.42 -41.70 24.40
C ARG A 710 22.84 -41.02 25.70
N GLY A 711 21.89 -40.32 26.30
CA GLY A 711 21.73 -40.20 27.74
C GLY A 711 20.26 -40.13 28.08
N LYS A 712 19.76 -41.11 28.83
CA LYS A 712 18.35 -41.29 29.21
C LYS A 712 17.77 -40.03 29.84
N TRP A 713 16.73 -39.47 29.24
CA TRP A 713 15.46 -38.95 29.80
C TRP A 713 14.52 -38.95 28.58
N GLY A 714 13.30 -39.44 28.59
CA GLY A 714 12.28 -39.57 29.63
C GLY A 714 11.00 -39.21 28.88
N ASN A 715 10.28 -40.25 28.43
CA ASN A 715 9.01 -40.27 27.70
C ASN A 715 8.47 -38.98 27.06
N PHE A 716 8.55 -39.01 25.73
CA PHE A 716 7.71 -38.29 24.80
C PHE A 716 6.23 -38.70 24.98
N GLU A 717 5.48 -37.86 25.70
CA GLU A 717 4.05 -37.71 25.48
C GLU A 717 3.77 -36.22 25.19
N GLY A 718 3.49 -35.93 23.91
CA GLY A 718 2.81 -34.70 23.49
C GLY A 718 3.61 -33.57 22.81
N SER A 719 4.66 -33.84 22.02
CA SER A 719 5.22 -32.99 20.94
C SER A 719 6.65 -33.48 20.57
N ILE A 720 6.97 -33.68 19.29
CA ILE A 720 8.30 -34.01 18.74
C ILE A 720 9.19 -32.76 18.57
N ILE A 721 8.60 -31.56 18.50
CA ILE A 721 9.36 -30.30 18.49
C ILE A 721 10.14 -30.10 19.80
N PRO A 722 11.43 -29.70 19.75
CA PRO A 722 12.22 -29.48 20.95
C PRO A 722 11.60 -28.49 21.94
N GLU A 723 11.77 -28.75 23.24
CA GLU A 723 11.17 -27.94 24.32
C GLU A 723 11.60 -26.46 24.32
N TRP A 724 12.69 -26.14 23.65
CA TRP A 724 13.18 -24.78 23.52
C TRP A 724 12.47 -23.99 22.39
N PHE A 725 11.57 -24.55 21.58
CA PHE A 725 10.72 -23.73 20.71
C PHE A 725 9.57 -23.11 21.52
N THR A 726 9.49 -21.78 21.51
CA THR A 726 8.57 -20.99 22.34
C THR A 726 7.11 -21.10 21.90
N TYR A 727 6.85 -21.13 20.58
CA TYR A 727 5.50 -21.21 20.02
C TYR A 727 5.36 -22.49 19.20
N ARG A 728 4.28 -23.25 19.43
CA ARG A 728 4.05 -24.55 18.78
C ARG A 728 2.59 -24.71 18.39
N SER A 729 2.34 -25.45 17.32
CA SER A 729 1.01 -25.86 16.92
C SER A 729 0.97 -27.37 16.65
N SER A 730 0.00 -28.02 17.28
CA SER A 730 -0.31 -29.45 17.15
C SER A 730 -1.79 -29.60 16.82
N THR A 731 -2.19 -29.36 15.57
CA THR A 731 -3.57 -29.61 15.14
C THR A 731 -3.62 -30.44 13.86
N ILE A 732 -4.40 -31.51 13.92
CA ILE A 732 -4.67 -32.44 12.82
C ILE A 732 -5.86 -31.87 12.05
N ASN A 733 -5.61 -31.13 10.97
CA ASN A 733 -6.55 -31.05 9.85
C ASN A 733 -5.82 -30.69 8.56
N TYR A 734 -6.27 -31.30 7.47
CA TYR A 734 -5.60 -31.26 6.17
C TYR A 734 -5.49 -29.84 5.62
N ALA A 735 -4.30 -29.55 5.08
CA ALA A 735 -3.90 -28.47 4.17
C ALA A 735 -3.18 -27.22 4.73
N GLU A 736 -3.34 -26.79 5.99
CA GLU A 736 -2.68 -25.56 6.49
C GLU A 736 -2.36 -25.59 8.00
N LEU A 737 -1.09 -25.44 8.39
CA LEU A 737 -0.68 -25.23 9.79
C LEU A 737 -0.40 -23.76 10.06
N GLN A 738 -0.86 -23.26 11.21
CA GLN A 738 -0.62 -21.87 11.64
C GLN A 738 0.00 -21.84 13.05
N VAL A 739 0.98 -20.97 13.26
CA VAL A 739 1.59 -20.65 14.56
C VAL A 739 1.49 -19.15 14.79
N SER A 740 0.80 -18.75 15.85
CA SER A 740 0.76 -17.35 16.28
C SER A 740 1.87 -17.06 17.27
N VAL A 741 2.64 -16.00 17.01
CA VAL A 741 3.76 -15.51 17.79
C VAL A 741 3.43 -14.10 18.24
N ARG A 742 3.25 -13.91 19.54
CA ARG A 742 3.18 -12.58 20.15
C ARG A 742 4.58 -12.12 20.47
N LEU A 743 4.92 -10.94 20.00
CA LEU A 743 6.23 -10.38 20.24
C LEU A 743 6.13 -9.30 21.36
N THR A 744 7.19 -9.12 22.17
CA THR A 744 7.28 -8.10 23.24
C THR A 744 7.49 -6.66 22.72
N PRO A 745 6.87 -5.61 23.27
CA PRO A 745 6.86 -4.23 22.72
C PRO A 745 8.21 -3.64 22.25
N ASN A 746 9.32 -4.08 22.84
CA ASN A 746 10.68 -3.73 22.40
C ASN A 746 11.24 -4.79 21.44
N PHE A 747 11.09 -4.57 20.13
CA PHE A 747 11.60 -5.44 19.05
C PHE A 747 13.00 -5.11 18.57
N ASP A 748 13.65 -4.08 19.12
CA ASP A 748 14.95 -3.60 18.64
C ASP A 748 16.04 -4.67 18.75
N ASN A 749 15.84 -5.64 19.66
CA ASN A 749 16.74 -6.76 19.87
C ASN A 749 16.37 -8.03 19.10
N LEU A 750 15.28 -8.05 18.31
CA LEU A 750 14.84 -9.21 17.54
C LEU A 750 15.70 -9.35 16.26
N LYS A 751 16.39 -10.48 16.13
CA LYS A 751 17.33 -10.78 15.03
C LYS A 751 16.76 -11.74 13.97
N GLY A 752 15.61 -12.37 14.23
CA GLY A 752 14.95 -13.24 13.25
C GLY A 752 14.12 -14.34 13.90
N PHE A 753 13.77 -15.35 13.11
CA PHE A 753 12.95 -16.48 13.53
C PHE A 753 13.59 -17.80 13.09
N MET A 754 13.65 -18.75 14.02
CA MET A 754 13.88 -20.15 13.70
C MET A 754 12.56 -20.87 13.60
N PHE A 755 12.46 -21.79 12.65
CA PHE A 755 11.29 -22.60 12.42
C PHE A 755 11.65 -24.08 12.58
N CYS A 756 10.72 -24.86 13.12
CA CYS A 756 10.84 -26.31 13.26
C CYS A 756 9.61 -26.99 12.68
N PHE A 757 9.79 -28.07 11.93
CA PHE A 757 8.72 -28.86 11.35
C PHE A 757 8.94 -30.33 11.61
N VAL A 758 7.87 -31.08 11.83
CA VAL A 758 7.91 -32.54 11.95
C VAL A 758 7.09 -33.11 10.81
N ILE A 759 7.71 -33.87 9.91
CA ILE A 759 7.05 -34.48 8.74
C ILE A 759 7.31 -35.99 8.79
N PRO A 760 6.28 -36.82 9.04
CA PRO A 760 6.42 -38.25 9.30
C PRO A 760 6.67 -39.08 8.03
N TYR A 761 6.33 -38.57 6.84
CA TYR A 761 6.52 -39.28 5.56
C TYR A 761 7.21 -38.37 4.55
N PHE A 762 8.54 -38.51 4.45
CA PHE A 762 9.36 -37.80 3.48
C PHE A 762 10.45 -38.74 2.98
N SER A 763 10.37 -39.19 1.73
CA SER A 763 11.43 -39.99 1.12
C SER A 763 12.65 -39.11 0.79
N SER A 764 13.83 -39.70 0.67
CA SER A 764 15.05 -38.96 0.30
C SER A 764 14.98 -38.32 -1.09
N LYS A 765 14.11 -38.80 -1.99
CA LYS A 765 13.91 -38.28 -3.34
C LYS A 765 12.91 -37.10 -3.38
N GLU A 766 11.84 -37.17 -2.59
CA GLU A 766 10.89 -36.06 -2.38
C GLU A 766 11.57 -34.89 -1.65
N ARG A 767 12.50 -35.21 -0.75
CA ARG A 767 13.30 -34.26 0.01
C ARG A 767 14.11 -33.28 -0.84
N ASP A 768 14.62 -33.74 -1.97
CA ASP A 768 15.45 -32.93 -2.86
C ASP A 768 14.59 -32.20 -3.94
N GLN A 769 13.26 -32.39 -3.92
CA GLN A 769 12.28 -31.82 -4.84
C GLN A 769 11.22 -30.92 -4.16
N CYS A 770 11.09 -30.98 -2.84
CA CYS A 770 10.09 -30.20 -2.10
C CYS A 770 10.56 -28.78 -1.83
N HIS A 771 9.83 -27.80 -2.38
CA HIS A 771 9.87 -26.43 -1.93
C HIS A 771 8.91 -26.24 -0.75
N SER A 772 9.34 -25.46 0.23
CA SER A 772 8.52 -25.04 1.37
C SER A 772 8.12 -23.59 1.21
N THR A 773 6.87 -23.28 1.54
CA THR A 773 6.41 -21.90 1.60
C THR A 773 5.97 -21.59 3.02
N CYS A 774 6.49 -20.51 3.57
CA CYS A 774 6.02 -19.94 4.82
C CYS A 774 5.31 -18.62 4.48
N LYS A 775 4.06 -18.48 4.90
CA LYS A 775 3.28 -17.24 4.81
C LYS A 775 3.27 -16.60 6.20
N CYS A 776 3.83 -15.41 6.35
CA CYS A 776 3.66 -14.61 7.57
C CYS A 776 2.51 -13.61 7.35
N ILE A 777 1.53 -13.60 8.25
CA ILE A 777 0.37 -12.70 8.27
C ILE A 777 0.42 -11.88 9.56
N PHE A 778 0.16 -10.57 9.46
CA PHE A 778 0.13 -9.64 10.59
C PHE A 778 -1.33 -9.31 10.93
N TYR A 779 -1.71 -9.37 12.20
CA TYR A 779 -3.04 -8.99 12.67
C TYR A 779 -2.97 -7.80 13.63
N ASP A 780 -3.77 -6.77 13.37
CA ASP A 780 -4.00 -5.64 14.28
C ASP A 780 -5.34 -5.85 15.01
N ARG A 781 -5.35 -5.71 16.34
CA ARG A 781 -6.54 -5.91 17.19
C ARG A 781 -7.39 -4.65 17.39
N ASN A 782 -6.91 -3.46 17.02
CA ASN A 782 -7.61 -2.21 17.38
C ASN A 782 -8.76 -1.79 16.45
N ASP A 783 -9.05 -2.49 15.34
CA ASP A 783 -10.19 -2.18 14.46
C ASP A 783 -11.36 -3.16 14.62
N SER A 784 -12.03 -3.10 15.78
CA SER A 784 -13.22 -3.91 16.06
C SER A 784 -14.57 -3.20 15.77
N LEU A 785 -14.55 -1.98 15.20
CA LEU A 785 -15.78 -1.21 14.95
C LEU A 785 -15.96 -0.66 13.53
N ARG A 786 -15.05 -0.96 12.59
CA ARG A 786 -15.30 -0.85 11.15
C ARG A 786 -14.84 -2.12 10.44
N GLY A 787 -15.78 -3.02 10.16
CA GLY A 787 -15.53 -4.21 9.34
C GLY A 787 -15.00 -3.86 7.95
N ARG A 788 -13.67 -3.77 7.84
CA ARG A 788 -12.89 -4.14 6.66
C ARG A 788 -11.90 -5.17 7.17
N ASP A 789 -12.03 -6.41 6.71
CA ASP A 789 -10.90 -7.33 6.67
C ASP A 789 -9.77 -6.60 5.93
N LEU A 790 -8.80 -6.08 6.67
CA LEU A 790 -7.56 -5.56 6.11
C LEU A 790 -6.57 -6.72 5.99
N SER A 791 -6.95 -7.76 5.25
CA SER A 791 -6.01 -8.71 4.69
C SER A 791 -5.22 -7.98 3.59
N PHE A 792 -4.12 -7.33 3.96
CA PHE A 792 -3.21 -6.78 2.97
C PHE A 792 -2.41 -7.91 2.33
N PHE A 793 -2.79 -8.26 1.10
CA PHE A 793 -1.86 -8.88 0.16
C PHE A 793 -0.73 -7.89 -0.12
N TRP A 794 0.50 -8.38 -0.01
CA TRP A 794 1.73 -7.63 -0.14
C TRP A 794 1.71 -6.65 -1.33
N GLU A 795 1.87 -5.36 -1.05
CA GLU A 795 2.10 -4.35 -2.08
C GLU A 795 3.54 -4.51 -2.59
N GLY A 796 3.63 -5.01 -3.83
CA GLY A 796 4.84 -5.56 -4.43
C GLY A 796 4.63 -7.05 -4.75
N THR A 797 3.77 -7.32 -5.74
CA THR A 797 3.54 -8.64 -6.37
C THR A 797 3.10 -9.78 -5.42
N GLY A 798 1.94 -9.63 -4.77
CA GLY A 798 0.83 -10.60 -4.83
C GLY A 798 1.04 -12.10 -4.50
N TRP A 799 2.12 -12.59 -3.88
CA TRP A 799 2.25 -14.03 -3.54
C TRP A 799 3.15 -14.28 -2.31
N PRO A 800 2.90 -15.30 -1.46
CA PRO A 800 3.78 -15.61 -0.35
C PRO A 800 5.18 -16.06 -0.80
N LEU A 801 6.21 -15.54 -0.11
CA LEU A 801 7.63 -15.89 -0.30
C LEU A 801 7.83 -17.40 -0.06
N SER A 802 8.39 -18.07 -1.05
CA SER A 802 8.82 -19.47 -0.96
C SER A 802 10.30 -19.50 -0.58
N GLY A 803 10.62 -19.90 0.65
CA GLY A 803 11.99 -20.08 1.13
C GLY A 803 12.57 -21.43 0.69
N TRP A 804 13.85 -21.46 0.36
CA TRP A 804 14.58 -22.71 0.10
C TRP A 804 15.23 -23.23 1.40
N HIS A 805 15.32 -24.55 1.58
CA HIS A 805 15.90 -25.19 2.77
C HIS A 805 17.38 -25.55 2.55
N TYR A 806 18.27 -25.27 3.51
CA TYR A 806 19.67 -25.75 3.46
C TYR A 806 20.15 -26.56 4.69
N SER A 807 19.32 -26.90 5.69
CA SER A 807 19.80 -27.75 6.79
C SER A 807 18.80 -28.84 7.15
N MET A 808 19.21 -30.10 6.95
CA MET A 808 18.41 -31.28 7.29
C MET A 808 19.17 -32.19 8.23
N VAL A 809 18.53 -32.51 9.35
CA VAL A 809 19.02 -33.48 10.33
C VAL A 809 17.96 -34.55 10.52
N LYS A 810 18.28 -35.79 10.19
CA LYS A 810 17.37 -36.92 10.40
C LYS A 810 17.35 -37.30 11.89
N LEU A 811 16.21 -37.14 12.56
CA LEU A 811 16.02 -37.44 13.98
C LEU A 811 14.91 -38.50 14.17
N ASN A 812 15.28 -39.78 14.28
CA ASN A 812 14.44 -40.92 14.70
C ASN A 812 13.03 -41.05 14.05
N SER A 813 12.94 -41.86 12.98
CA SER A 813 11.73 -42.35 12.28
C SER A 813 10.71 -41.32 11.74
N ASP A 814 10.52 -40.17 12.38
CA ASP A 814 9.87 -38.98 11.83
C ASP A 814 10.97 -38.00 11.38
N ASN A 815 10.78 -37.24 10.29
CA ASN A 815 11.78 -36.27 9.87
C ASN A 815 11.52 -34.92 10.57
N VAL A 816 12.46 -34.45 11.40
CA VAL A 816 12.41 -33.12 12.03
C VAL A 816 13.27 -32.16 11.21
N PHE A 817 12.70 -31.03 10.80
CA PHE A 817 13.33 -30.02 9.96
C PHE A 817 13.51 -28.74 10.75
N LEU A 818 14.74 -28.24 10.80
CA LEU A 818 15.05 -26.92 11.34
C LEU A 818 15.31 -25.98 10.17
N TRP A 819 14.59 -24.87 10.13
CA TRP A 819 14.70 -23.90 9.06
C TRP A 819 15.06 -22.53 9.63
N TYR A 820 16.11 -21.96 9.06
CA TYR A 820 16.59 -20.62 9.32
C TYR A 820 17.22 -20.09 8.03
N ASP A 821 16.68 -18.98 7.53
CA ASP A 821 17.19 -18.28 6.35
C ASP A 821 17.42 -16.81 6.73
N PRO A 822 18.69 -16.35 6.76
CA PRO A 822 19.04 -14.98 7.15
C PRO A 822 18.35 -13.91 6.29
N LEU A 823 18.33 -14.08 4.96
CA LEU A 823 17.73 -13.12 4.04
C LEU A 823 16.20 -13.10 4.15
N TYR A 824 15.59 -14.26 4.41
CA TYR A 824 14.16 -14.34 4.70
C TYR A 824 13.80 -13.69 6.05
N CYS A 825 14.60 -13.93 7.09
CA CYS A 825 14.42 -13.30 8.39
C CYS A 825 14.55 -11.78 8.29
N GLU A 826 15.54 -11.27 7.57
CA GLU A 826 15.69 -9.85 7.30
C GLU A 826 14.42 -9.28 6.63
N SER A 827 13.89 -9.97 5.62
CA SER A 827 12.65 -9.57 4.95
C SER A 827 11.44 -9.53 5.89
N ILE A 828 11.29 -10.50 6.80
CA ILE A 828 10.23 -10.46 7.81
C ILE A 828 10.43 -9.25 8.74
N LEU A 829 11.63 -9.08 9.29
CA LEU A 829 11.93 -8.02 10.26
C LEU A 829 11.73 -6.62 9.68
N GLU A 830 12.16 -6.39 8.43
CA GLU A 830 11.93 -5.13 7.72
C GLU A 830 10.44 -4.79 7.64
N ASN A 831 9.59 -5.79 7.36
CA ASN A 831 8.16 -5.59 7.21
C ASN A 831 7.46 -5.38 8.55
N VAL A 832 7.89 -6.10 9.59
CA VAL A 832 7.45 -5.86 10.97
C VAL A 832 7.80 -4.43 11.39
N GLN A 833 9.03 -3.97 11.12
CA GLN A 833 9.49 -2.61 11.43
C GLN A 833 8.77 -1.52 10.62
N LYS A 834 8.49 -1.76 9.32
CA LYS A 834 7.76 -0.81 8.44
C LYS A 834 6.36 -0.47 8.98
N ARG A 835 5.67 -1.42 9.65
CA ARG A 835 4.27 -1.25 10.09
C ARG A 835 4.11 -0.78 11.55
N LEU A 836 5.16 -0.81 12.36
CA LEU A 836 5.15 -0.35 13.77
C LEU A 836 5.46 1.15 13.94
N LEU A 837 5.60 1.91 12.84
CA LEU A 837 5.83 3.36 12.88
C LEU A 837 4.55 4.14 13.21
N GLY A 838 4.02 3.98 14.42
CA GLY A 838 3.00 4.90 14.96
C GLY A 838 2.06 4.41 16.05
N ASP A 839 2.17 3.18 16.59
CA ASP A 839 1.17 2.67 17.55
C ASP A 839 1.82 1.86 18.70
N ASP A 840 1.35 2.07 19.93
CA ASP A 840 1.79 1.39 21.18
C ASP A 840 1.23 -0.04 21.32
N ALA A 841 0.74 -0.66 20.23
CA ALA A 841 0.06 -1.94 20.26
C ALA A 841 1.04 -3.13 20.25
N GLU A 842 0.74 -4.20 21.02
CA GLU A 842 1.47 -5.47 20.96
C GLU A 842 1.17 -6.22 19.65
N PRO A 843 2.13 -6.38 18.73
CA PRO A 843 1.87 -7.06 17.45
C PRO A 843 1.77 -8.57 17.63
N GLU A 844 0.73 -9.17 17.03
CA GLU A 844 0.57 -10.61 16.91
C GLU A 844 0.88 -11.05 15.47
N LEU A 845 1.99 -11.79 15.28
CA LEU A 845 2.35 -12.38 14.00
C LEU A 845 1.78 -13.78 13.89
N GLN A 846 1.24 -14.14 12.73
CA GLN A 846 0.80 -15.49 12.44
C GLN A 846 1.62 -16.07 11.29
N PHE A 847 2.27 -17.21 11.53
CA PHE A 847 3.02 -17.94 10.51
C PHE A 847 2.21 -19.15 10.04
N GLY A 848 1.78 -19.12 8.78
CA GLY A 848 1.22 -20.25 8.05
C GLY A 848 2.30 -21.04 7.31
N PHE A 849 2.24 -22.38 7.39
CA PHE A 849 3.23 -23.27 6.77
C PHE A 849 2.57 -24.23 5.79
N LYS A 850 3.17 -24.36 4.60
CA LYS A 850 2.75 -25.30 3.57
C LYS A 850 3.98 -25.90 2.88
N PHE A 851 3.96 -27.22 2.67
CA PHE A 851 4.99 -27.95 1.92
C PHE A 851 4.39 -28.46 0.62
N GLY A 852 5.10 -28.26 -0.49
CA GLY A 852 4.63 -28.64 -1.83
C GLY A 852 4.25 -27.46 -2.72
N HIS A 853 4.03 -27.75 -4.00
CA HIS A 853 3.85 -26.75 -5.06
C HIS A 853 2.38 -26.29 -5.16
N GLY A 854 1.87 -25.63 -4.12
CA GLY A 854 0.47 -25.16 -4.09
C GLY A 854 0.36 -23.71 -3.63
N LEU A 855 0.08 -22.80 -4.57
CA LEU A 855 -0.18 -21.38 -4.33
C LEU A 855 -1.26 -21.16 -3.26
N MET A 856 -1.10 -20.08 -2.49
CA MET A 856 -2.17 -19.46 -1.69
C MET A 856 -2.63 -18.22 -2.45
N GLY A 857 -3.73 -18.35 -3.19
CA GLY A 857 -4.44 -17.22 -3.80
C GLY A 857 -5.94 -17.40 -3.59
N ASP A 858 -6.61 -16.33 -3.15
CA ASP A 858 -8.02 -16.32 -2.79
C ASP A 858 -8.96 -16.51 -4.00
N TYR A 859 -10.14 -17.06 -3.71
CA TYR A 859 -11.35 -17.23 -4.54
C TYR A 859 -11.23 -18.16 -5.77
N GLU A 860 -11.81 -19.36 -5.70
CA GLU A 860 -13.10 -19.66 -6.35
C GLU A 860 -13.53 -21.13 -6.22
N PHE A 861 -14.85 -21.31 -6.27
CA PHE A 861 -15.56 -22.46 -6.83
C PHE A 861 -14.74 -23.32 -7.81
N GLU A 862 -14.80 -24.65 -7.68
CA GLU A 862 -15.43 -25.59 -8.65
C GLU A 862 -15.14 -27.04 -8.18
N LEU A 863 -16.14 -27.83 -7.80
CA LEU A 863 -16.91 -28.70 -8.69
C LEU A 863 -16.07 -29.42 -9.77
N SER A 864 -15.58 -30.60 -9.38
CA SER A 864 -15.49 -31.83 -10.18
C SER A 864 -15.33 -31.72 -11.71
N LEU A 865 -14.12 -31.99 -12.21
CA LEU A 865 -13.91 -32.81 -13.41
C LEU A 865 -12.69 -33.71 -13.20
N GLY A 866 -12.88 -35.01 -13.40
CA GLY A 866 -11.86 -36.03 -13.21
C GLY A 866 -10.92 -36.22 -14.41
N LEU A 867 -9.84 -36.98 -14.14
CA LEU A 867 -8.74 -37.43 -15.02
C LEU A 867 -7.69 -36.32 -15.26
N SER A 868 -6.38 -36.49 -14.99
CA SER A 868 -5.53 -37.69 -15.03
C SER A 868 -4.29 -37.55 -14.12
N ASP A 869 -3.75 -38.70 -13.68
CA ASP A 869 -2.62 -38.91 -12.78
C ASP A 869 -1.36 -38.04 -13.04
N GLY A 870 -1.20 -36.99 -12.23
CA GLY A 870 0.03 -36.25 -12.03
C GLY A 870 0.22 -35.99 -10.53
N PHE A 871 1.44 -36.17 -10.04
CA PHE A 871 1.84 -36.13 -8.62
C PHE A 871 1.09 -35.05 -7.80
N LYS A 872 0.10 -35.45 -6.97
CA LYS A 872 -0.52 -34.56 -5.99
C LYS A 872 0.42 -34.38 -4.81
N ALA A 873 1.11 -33.23 -4.74
CA ALA A 873 1.85 -32.80 -3.56
C ALA A 873 0.93 -32.39 -2.38
N ASP A 874 -0.37 -32.69 -2.44
CA ASP A 874 -1.35 -32.45 -1.38
C ASP A 874 -1.16 -33.36 -0.14
N ASN A 875 -0.19 -34.29 -0.16
CA ASN A 875 -0.01 -35.31 0.88
C ASN A 875 1.18 -35.05 1.83
N CYS A 876 1.85 -33.89 1.77
CA CYS A 876 2.91 -33.59 2.73
C CYS A 876 2.32 -33.22 4.10
N LEU A 877 2.17 -34.22 4.97
CA LEU A 877 1.61 -34.06 6.31
C LEU A 877 2.64 -33.42 7.25
N ILE A 878 2.50 -32.13 7.54
CA ILE A 878 3.22 -31.56 8.68
C ILE A 878 2.50 -32.03 9.95
N LYS A 879 3.17 -32.86 10.74
CA LYS A 879 2.65 -33.39 12.01
C LYS A 879 2.65 -32.32 13.10
N GLU A 880 3.70 -31.51 13.16
CA GLU A 880 3.87 -30.41 14.12
C GLU A 880 4.72 -29.29 13.51
N CYS A 881 4.47 -28.04 13.91
CA CYS A 881 5.37 -26.92 13.60
C CYS A 881 5.60 -26.00 14.80
N GLY A 882 6.76 -25.35 14.83
CA GLY A 882 7.18 -24.47 15.91
C GLY A 882 7.97 -23.27 15.41
N VAL A 883 7.80 -22.14 16.10
CA VAL A 883 8.51 -20.89 15.82
C VAL A 883 9.24 -20.45 17.08
N ARG A 884 10.50 -20.04 16.92
CA ARG A 884 11.29 -19.42 17.97
C ARG A 884 11.83 -18.07 17.48
N PRO A 885 11.40 -16.93 18.05
CA PRO A 885 12.07 -15.66 17.82
C PRO A 885 13.49 -15.70 18.42
N ILE A 886 14.45 -15.09 17.74
CA ILE A 886 15.85 -15.00 18.18
C ILE A 886 16.11 -13.56 18.61
N TYR A 887 16.47 -13.36 19.88
CA TYR A 887 16.83 -12.04 20.42
C TYR A 887 18.33 -11.93 20.71
N ASP A 888 18.87 -10.71 20.64
CA ASP A 888 20.31 -10.39 20.84
C ASP A 888 20.85 -10.82 22.22
N SER A 889 20.01 -10.73 23.25
CA SER A 889 20.33 -11.13 24.63
C SER A 889 20.50 -12.65 24.81
N GLU A 890 19.72 -13.45 24.08
CA GLU A 890 19.83 -14.92 24.11
C GLU A 890 21.13 -15.40 23.44
N TYR A 891 21.53 -14.72 22.35
CA TYR A 891 22.77 -14.97 21.62
C TYR A 891 24.02 -14.71 22.49
N THR A 892 24.03 -13.58 23.20
CA THR A 892 25.15 -13.20 24.08
C THR A 892 25.33 -14.18 25.24
N ASN A 893 24.23 -14.65 25.84
CA ASN A 893 24.26 -15.69 26.88
C ASN A 893 24.74 -17.05 26.36
N PHE A 894 24.32 -17.44 25.15
CA PHE A 894 24.79 -18.67 24.49
C PHE A 894 26.31 -18.65 24.25
N LEU A 895 26.85 -17.55 23.72
CA LEU A 895 28.29 -17.38 23.49
C LEU A 895 29.10 -17.44 24.81
N GLN A 896 28.59 -16.83 25.88
CA GLN A 896 29.23 -16.89 27.21
C GLN A 896 29.28 -18.32 27.75
N GLN A 897 28.20 -19.09 27.64
CA GLN A 897 28.16 -20.49 28.05
C GLN A 897 29.09 -21.39 27.22
N HIS A 898 29.30 -21.07 25.94
CA HIS A 898 30.17 -21.84 25.05
C HIS A 898 31.66 -21.53 25.26
N LYS A 899 32.03 -20.27 25.54
CA LYS A 899 33.37 -19.90 26.03
C LYS A 899 33.71 -20.62 27.34
N LEU A 900 32.71 -20.80 28.22
CA LEU A 900 32.81 -21.61 29.44
C LEU A 900 33.01 -23.11 29.14
N LYS A 901 32.33 -23.70 28.15
CA LYS A 901 32.53 -25.11 27.76
C LYS A 901 33.90 -25.40 27.15
N VAL A 902 34.40 -24.53 26.28
CA VAL A 902 35.75 -24.68 25.68
C VAL A 902 36.82 -24.58 26.76
N SER A 903 36.68 -23.64 27.70
CA SER A 903 37.62 -23.48 28.83
C SER A 903 37.57 -24.62 29.86
N ILE A 904 36.42 -25.27 30.04
CA ILE A 904 36.28 -26.47 30.88
C ILE A 904 36.90 -27.71 30.21
N SER A 905 36.81 -27.85 28.88
CA SER A 905 37.45 -28.97 28.15
C SER A 905 38.98 -28.90 28.14
N THR A 906 39.56 -27.71 28.35
CA THR A 906 41.02 -27.49 28.44
C THR A 906 41.58 -27.59 29.86
N LYS A 907 40.79 -27.95 30.88
CA LYS A 907 41.27 -28.07 32.28
C LYS A 907 40.91 -29.40 32.93
N ARG A 908 41.78 -30.40 32.73
CA ARG A 908 42.34 -31.41 33.69
C ARG A 908 42.91 -32.58 32.87
N HIS A 909 44.11 -33.14 33.08
CA HIS A 909 45.21 -32.95 34.03
C HIS A 909 46.54 -33.26 33.31
N ARG A 910 47.61 -32.52 33.61
CA ARG A 910 48.99 -32.91 33.29
C ARG A 910 49.41 -34.03 34.24
N ASN A 911 50.07 -35.04 33.68
CA ASN A 911 50.67 -36.20 34.34
C ASN A 911 51.70 -35.81 35.42
N ILE A 912 51.76 -36.61 36.48
CA ILE A 912 53.00 -36.97 37.20
C ILE A 912 52.94 -38.49 37.42
N ASP A 913 54.06 -39.13 37.13
CA ASP A 913 54.33 -40.57 36.99
C ASP A 913 54.28 -41.38 38.29
N ASP A 914 54.00 -42.69 38.16
CA ASP A 914 54.88 -43.82 38.51
C ASP A 914 54.13 -45.08 38.99
N ASP A 915 54.44 -46.18 38.30
CA ASP A 915 54.61 -47.57 38.73
C ASP A 915 53.50 -48.43 39.41
N GLN A 916 53.31 -49.58 38.76
CA GLN A 916 53.24 -50.94 39.32
C GLN A 916 51.92 -51.58 39.83
N HIS A 917 51.67 -52.74 39.20
CA HIS A 917 51.13 -54.01 39.73
C HIS A 917 49.62 -54.26 39.98
N GLN A 918 49.14 -55.25 39.21
CA GLN A 918 48.35 -56.45 39.58
C GLN A 918 46.92 -56.32 40.20
N LEU A 919 45.97 -56.95 39.47
CA LEU A 919 44.71 -57.62 39.88
C LEU A 919 44.80 -58.40 41.24
N PRO A 920 43.71 -58.95 41.86
CA PRO A 920 42.25 -58.83 41.62
C PRO A 920 41.34 -58.84 42.91
N SER A 921 40.02 -58.72 42.70
CA SER A 921 38.93 -59.45 43.40
C SER A 921 38.77 -59.45 44.94
N THR A 922 37.57 -59.07 45.43
CA THR A 922 36.53 -59.94 46.05
C THR A 922 35.65 -59.25 47.11
N LYS A 923 34.35 -59.58 47.03
CA LYS A 923 33.34 -59.80 48.09
C LYS A 923 33.03 -58.67 49.11
N LYS A 924 31.81 -58.10 49.11
CA LYS A 924 30.50 -58.62 49.61
C LYS A 924 30.35 -58.68 51.14
N LEU A 925 29.19 -58.16 51.58
CA LEU A 925 28.46 -58.30 52.87
C LEU A 925 28.86 -57.26 53.94
N LYS A 926 27.96 -56.64 54.71
CA LYS A 926 26.52 -56.80 55.01
C LYS A 926 26.06 -55.49 55.68
N GLU A 927 24.99 -54.86 55.20
CA GLU A 927 23.68 -54.73 55.87
C GLU A 927 23.70 -54.31 57.35
N SER A 928 23.20 -53.10 57.62
CA SER A 928 22.47 -52.78 58.83
C SER A 928 21.24 -51.92 58.48
N SER A 929 20.09 -52.49 58.80
CA SER A 929 18.73 -51.98 58.77
C SER A 929 18.52 -50.65 59.50
N ILE A 930 17.45 -49.91 59.11
CA ILE A 930 16.39 -49.29 59.97
C ILE A 930 15.88 -47.96 59.37
N ILE A 931 14.68 -48.05 58.76
CA ILE A 931 13.46 -47.30 59.11
C ILE A 931 13.43 -45.76 58.88
N GLN A 932 12.49 -45.40 57.98
CA GLN A 932 11.51 -44.31 58.03
C GLN A 932 11.92 -42.84 57.78
N SER A 933 11.30 -42.33 56.71
CA SER A 933 10.46 -41.12 56.63
C SER A 933 10.94 -39.84 57.33
N ILE A 934 11.15 -38.80 56.53
CA ILE A 934 11.12 -37.40 56.97
C ILE A 934 9.78 -36.79 56.49
N PRO A 935 8.99 -36.17 57.40
CA PRO A 935 7.67 -35.61 57.11
C PRO A 935 7.72 -34.13 56.68
N LEU A 936 6.62 -33.70 56.08
CA LEU A 936 6.15 -32.30 56.02
C LEU A 936 5.76 -31.81 57.44
N ILE A 937 5.83 -30.49 57.69
CA ILE A 937 4.68 -29.61 58.07
C ILE A 937 5.15 -28.27 58.72
N SER A 938 4.44 -27.21 58.28
CA SER A 938 4.03 -25.93 58.90
C SER A 938 5.01 -24.82 59.32
N TRP A 939 4.58 -23.64 58.85
CA TRP A 939 4.75 -22.29 59.39
C TRP A 939 4.30 -22.10 60.85
N SER A 940 4.96 -21.14 61.51
CA SER A 940 4.41 -20.15 62.46
C SER A 940 5.56 -19.17 62.81
N ASP A 941 5.42 -17.87 62.56
CA ASP A 941 5.14 -16.81 63.56
C ASP A 941 6.20 -16.71 64.67
N THR A 942 6.73 -15.57 65.11
CA THR A 942 6.38 -14.15 64.95
C THR A 942 7.53 -13.29 65.51
N SER A 943 7.61 -12.05 65.02
CA SER A 943 8.07 -10.84 65.72
C SER A 943 9.53 -10.76 66.22
N HIS A 944 10.32 -9.86 65.61
CA HIS A 944 10.60 -8.54 66.20
C HIS A 944 10.82 -7.50 65.09
N ASP A 945 10.20 -6.34 65.32
CA ASP A 945 10.28 -5.03 64.66
C ASP A 945 9.60 -4.79 63.30
N VAL A 946 8.32 -4.40 63.43
CA VAL A 946 7.49 -3.68 62.47
C VAL A 946 6.93 -2.43 63.13
N ASN A 947 7.13 -1.29 62.46
CA ASN A 947 6.32 -0.04 62.39
C ASN A 947 7.02 1.25 62.79
N GLU A 948 7.13 2.13 61.80
CA GLU A 948 6.60 3.49 61.94
C GLU A 948 5.99 3.94 60.59
N LEU A 949 4.66 4.00 60.55
CA LEU A 949 3.86 4.75 59.59
C LEU A 949 3.49 6.10 60.23
N GLN A 950 3.75 7.19 59.53
CA GLN A 950 2.83 8.32 59.32
C GLN A 950 2.33 9.12 60.56
N LEU A 951 2.80 10.38 60.71
CA LEU A 951 2.05 11.61 61.09
C LEU A 951 3.06 12.74 61.39
N MET A 952 3.15 13.77 60.55
CA MET A 952 2.56 15.12 60.71
C MET A 952 3.25 16.09 61.68
N LEU A 953 3.61 17.27 61.13
CA LEU A 953 3.70 18.63 61.75
C LEU A 953 4.72 18.76 62.90
N SER A 954 5.43 19.86 63.19
CA SER A 954 5.44 21.30 62.91
C SER A 954 6.62 21.83 63.76
N GLU A 955 7.41 22.83 63.36
CA GLU A 955 7.31 24.25 63.77
C GLU A 955 8.59 24.93 63.20
N LEU A 956 8.56 26.12 62.61
CA LEU A 956 8.34 27.37 63.32
C LEU A 956 7.72 28.46 62.42
N LYS A 957 6.47 28.77 62.75
CA LYS A 957 5.77 30.08 62.85
C LYS A 957 6.47 31.35 62.32
N LEU A 958 5.76 32.13 61.49
CA LEU A 958 5.05 33.38 61.88
C LEU A 958 4.41 34.13 60.66
N GLU A 959 3.07 34.07 60.60
CA GLU A 959 2.10 35.17 60.36
C GLU A 959 1.98 35.99 59.03
N PRO A 960 0.79 36.64 58.77
CA PRO A 960 0.06 36.55 57.49
C PRO A 960 -0.27 37.91 56.80
N ARG A 961 -0.86 37.86 55.58
CA ARG A 961 -1.85 38.85 55.02
C ARG A 961 -2.46 38.30 53.70
N LYS A 962 -3.72 37.86 53.68
CA LYS A 962 -5.00 38.57 53.39
C LYS A 962 -5.25 38.96 51.92
N ASN A 963 -6.29 38.32 51.36
CA ASN A 963 -7.39 38.78 50.49
C ASN A 963 -7.16 39.55 49.18
N HIS A 964 -7.74 39.04 48.08
CA HIS A 964 -8.85 39.59 47.24
C HIS A 964 -8.79 38.96 45.83
N ILE A 965 -9.79 38.20 45.34
CA ILE A 965 -11.02 38.60 44.60
C ILE A 965 -10.88 39.85 43.72
N HIS A 966 -10.88 39.67 42.39
CA HIS A 966 -11.71 40.33 41.32
C HIS A 966 -11.02 40.13 39.95
N GLN A 967 -11.76 39.72 38.89
CA GLN A 967 -12.13 40.55 37.71
C GLN A 967 -10.93 41.33 37.13
N ASP A 968 -10.53 41.21 35.87
CA ASP A 968 -11.25 40.99 34.60
C ASP A 968 -10.48 40.09 33.63
#